data_AF-A0A1V6CBJ0-F1
#
_entry.id   AF-A0A1V6CBJ0-F1
#
_cell.length_a   1.000
_cell.length_b   1.000
_cell.length_c   1.000
_cell.angle_alpha   90.00
_cell.angle_beta   90.00
_cell.angle_gamma   90.00
#
_symmetry.space_group_name_H-M   'P 1'
#
loop_
_entity.id
_entity.type
_entity.pdbx_description
1 polymer ?
#
loop_
_entity_poly.entity_id
_entity_poly.type
_entity_poly.pdbx_seq_one_letter_code
_entity_poly.pdbx_strand_id
1 'polypeptide(L)'
;MQRKIKILFTGLFIFVGFLFSANSQNPVPFKYIPGKAYHILPGTHNNESGYFSLCEGIDGKIYIGTAKYNENSYLVEFDPYTEKQKIVIDTHKVCGINATGYAAQSKIHTRNFVAPSGRIYVGSKQGYKSKGDTSEYPGGFVMVYDPGTQKPECLGMPYPGQGVIDVVADEERNLIYVVTCEDQHWVIYDRKTKQYRELGPILLPYATTLIDVQGRAHAITKDFKIATYDPSTDTLVVRPITVSGKIFKKPQGNGYAICCWVLSGNKKTAYMTMISYPELYEIDLSSSGKTVKAKNLGKMIQGKNPDSRGSLCIHPDGKIYCLWRIDNNTGFGSGYLHHLIRYDPKKKSMEDLGVITVKNPDYFDFSPGADGKPKPFTHGFHKLPDGTLTPLYAHMAMIATRDGTLYATILYPFTLLRIDQFKIPEKTLKVSDPGFAAKQYCRAVLDACDRVESNLSEITKVAEIVAERHMNGGLIGFYPIVYQGLQDELWGRSGGFVNAGFDRPFKKERSPEERKLDVSIIGWGAKPTVKNEVSRMKSFKERGGYIIGFGPKDLPELAEQVKMCDVWFDTGTGEDDRCIQFSDGSKAGRLNYLVNALNGWVLTAEIFSAITRKGHTPAMWKAYLYNDGPQWGDKYLYKKQFMDEYPVAPIPEGYLARAYLDGIRYHVRKFENTQMPNIEKAVGLISQEIKKREKVYIASMGHMPWTYVGKYEDAKWAINVDFHSNVQQQVENYIKNTPDGALIVRLGYTGIEPESSAIFERKKQKIILISAENDVLEHQDWKIPKNVLVYIDMGYSFGDACVWVEGLPIRILAPSGIMQVVAYECLNVEVLSRLSLEKKTIKR
;
A
#
# COMPACT_ATOMS: atom_id res chain seq x y z
N MET A 1 75.33 33.44 -10.86
CA MET A 1 76.72 33.09 -11.22
C MET A 1 76.70 31.70 -11.87
N GLN A 2 77.16 31.62 -13.11
CA GLN A 2 77.72 30.48 -13.87
C GLN A 2 77.33 29.03 -13.47
N ARG A 3 76.63 28.25 -14.33
CA ARG A 3 77.09 27.49 -15.52
C ARG A 3 77.72 26.11 -15.23
N LYS A 4 77.15 25.10 -15.92
CA LYS A 4 77.80 23.98 -16.66
C LYS A 4 78.33 22.77 -15.86
N ILE A 5 77.77 21.56 -16.04
CA ILE A 5 77.95 20.53 -17.12
C ILE A 5 79.29 19.78 -17.07
N LYS A 6 79.23 18.44 -16.89
CA LYS A 6 79.90 17.33 -17.65
C LYS A 6 79.77 16.03 -16.82
N ILE A 7 78.97 15.02 -17.19
CA ILE A 7 79.17 13.95 -18.20
C ILE A 7 80.48 13.16 -18.00
N LEU A 8 80.39 11.84 -17.71
CA LEU A 8 80.80 10.74 -18.62
C LEU A 8 80.63 9.31 -18.01
N PHE A 9 79.94 8.46 -18.78
CA PHE A 9 80.22 7.03 -19.12
C PHE A 9 80.00 5.94 -18.03
N THR A 10 79.46 4.74 -18.29
CA THR A 10 79.32 3.90 -19.51
C THR A 10 78.35 2.74 -19.23
N GLY A 11 77.75 2.12 -20.26
CA GLY A 11 77.47 0.66 -20.21
C GLY A 11 76.04 0.16 -20.45
N LEU A 12 75.63 0.20 -21.72
CA LEU A 12 74.65 -0.60 -22.46
C LEU A 12 74.10 -1.91 -21.81
N PHE A 13 72.76 -2.02 -21.69
CA PHE A 13 72.03 -3.27 -21.95
C PHE A 13 70.72 -2.96 -22.68
N ILE A 14 70.54 -3.61 -23.83
CA ILE A 14 69.35 -3.53 -24.68
C ILE A 14 68.25 -4.36 -24.01
N PHE A 15 67.15 -3.72 -23.64
CA PHE A 15 65.90 -4.40 -23.29
C PHE A 15 64.84 -3.97 -24.32
N VAL A 16 64.35 -4.95 -25.08
CA VAL A 16 63.19 -4.80 -25.97
C VAL A 16 61.97 -4.61 -25.08
N GLY A 17 61.60 -3.37 -24.81
CA GLY A 17 60.36 -3.01 -24.16
C GLY A 17 59.22 -3.07 -25.16
N PHE A 18 58.39 -4.12 -25.05
CA PHE A 18 57.02 -4.08 -25.59
C PHE A 18 56.31 -2.87 -24.99
N LEU A 19 56.10 -1.84 -25.81
CA LEU A 19 55.19 -0.75 -25.52
C LEU A 19 53.78 -1.34 -25.41
N PHE A 20 53.33 -1.61 -24.18
CA PHE A 20 51.91 -1.69 -23.91
C PHE A 20 51.33 -0.31 -24.22
N SER A 21 50.66 -0.18 -25.36
CA SER A 21 49.78 0.95 -25.64
C SER A 21 48.76 1.02 -24.51
N ALA A 22 48.93 2.01 -23.63
CA ALA A 22 47.86 2.43 -22.74
C ALA A 22 46.66 2.79 -23.62
N ASN A 23 45.63 1.94 -23.56
CA ASN A 23 44.40 2.12 -24.32
C ASN A 23 43.82 3.49 -23.94
N SER A 24 43.92 4.48 -24.82
CA SER A 24 43.30 5.78 -24.64
C SER A 24 41.78 5.61 -24.77
N GLN A 25 41.11 5.18 -23.69
CA GLN A 25 39.66 5.21 -23.65
C GLN A 25 39.24 6.69 -23.73
N ASN A 26 38.48 7.04 -24.77
CA ASN A 26 37.87 8.36 -24.87
C ASN A 26 37.13 8.70 -23.57
N PRO A 27 37.20 9.93 -23.06
CA PRO A 27 36.48 10.32 -21.84
C PRO A 27 34.97 10.13 -22.05
N VAL A 28 34.27 9.66 -21.01
CA VAL A 28 32.82 9.44 -21.05
C VAL A 28 32.11 10.78 -21.34
N PRO A 29 31.33 10.91 -22.42
CA PRO A 29 30.78 12.19 -22.88
C PRO A 29 29.46 12.59 -22.19
N PHE A 30 28.99 11.80 -21.23
CA PHE A 30 27.73 12.00 -20.50
C PHE A 30 27.87 11.58 -19.03
N LYS A 31 26.91 12.00 -18.20
CA LYS A 31 26.80 11.56 -16.79
C LYS A 31 26.10 10.21 -16.72
N TYR A 32 26.47 9.40 -15.74
CA TYR A 32 25.74 8.19 -15.40
C TYR A 32 24.71 8.44 -14.30
N ILE A 33 23.55 7.80 -14.44
CA ILE A 33 22.47 7.74 -13.46
C ILE A 33 22.33 6.28 -13.00
N PRO A 34 23.03 5.86 -11.94
CA PRO A 34 23.06 4.47 -11.50
C PRO A 34 21.75 4.06 -10.79
N GLY A 35 21.18 2.93 -11.21
CA GLY A 35 20.03 2.29 -10.55
C GLY A 35 20.33 0.88 -10.05
N LYS A 36 19.66 0.46 -8.98
CA LYS A 36 19.65 -0.95 -8.54
C LYS A 36 18.67 -1.73 -9.40
N ALA A 37 19.13 -2.78 -10.07
CA ALA A 37 18.32 -3.65 -10.90
C ALA A 37 17.83 -4.87 -10.12
N TYR A 38 16.59 -5.29 -10.40
CA TYR A 38 15.97 -6.52 -9.89
C TYR A 38 15.38 -7.29 -11.07
N HIS A 39 15.64 -8.59 -11.14
CA HIS A 39 14.93 -9.47 -12.07
C HIS A 39 13.48 -9.60 -11.60
N ILE A 40 12.51 -9.31 -12.47
CA ILE A 40 11.10 -9.49 -12.15
C ILE A 40 10.82 -10.97 -11.93
N LEU A 41 10.06 -11.27 -10.88
CA LEU A 41 9.78 -12.61 -10.34
C LEU A 41 9.72 -13.70 -11.44
N PRO A 42 10.71 -14.61 -11.51
CA PRO A 42 10.71 -15.70 -12.48
C PRO A 42 9.43 -16.53 -12.45
N GLY A 43 9.01 -17.03 -13.62
CA GLY A 43 7.79 -17.82 -13.76
C GLY A 43 6.52 -17.00 -14.02
N THR A 44 6.57 -15.68 -13.79
CA THR A 44 5.48 -14.75 -14.15
C THR A 44 5.58 -14.22 -15.57
N HIS A 45 6.65 -14.58 -16.29
CA HIS A 45 6.91 -14.28 -17.69
C HIS A 45 7.74 -15.43 -18.31
N ASN A 46 7.68 -15.59 -19.63
CA ASN A 46 8.40 -16.67 -20.35
C ASN A 46 9.32 -16.16 -21.47
N ASN A 47 9.24 -14.87 -21.82
CA ASN A 47 10.11 -14.22 -22.79
C ASN A 47 10.79 -12.97 -22.19
N GLU A 48 10.93 -12.86 -20.87
CA GLU A 48 11.55 -11.70 -20.23
C GLU A 48 10.92 -10.36 -20.70
N SER A 49 9.58 -10.35 -20.75
CA SER A 49 8.78 -9.30 -21.37
C SER A 49 7.77 -8.68 -20.40
N GLY A 50 7.46 -7.41 -20.63
CA GLY A 50 6.47 -6.60 -19.94
C GLY A 50 6.15 -5.34 -20.75
N TYR A 51 5.23 -4.53 -20.25
CA TYR A 51 4.72 -3.34 -20.96
C TYR A 51 4.57 -2.15 -20.00
N PHE A 52 3.54 -1.31 -20.19
CA PHE A 52 3.36 -0.05 -19.48
C PHE A 52 2.94 -0.20 -18.00
N SER A 53 2.78 -1.43 -17.52
CA SER A 53 2.19 -1.77 -16.24
C SER A 53 3.15 -1.59 -15.09
N LEU A 54 3.15 -0.37 -14.53
CA LEU A 54 3.97 0.04 -13.39
C LEU A 54 3.28 1.16 -12.62
N CYS A 55 3.01 0.95 -11.33
CA CYS A 55 2.53 2.01 -10.44
C CYS A 55 3.05 1.86 -9.00
N GLU A 56 2.95 2.94 -8.23
CA GLU A 56 3.17 2.92 -6.78
C GLU A 56 1.81 2.86 -6.06
N GLY A 57 1.61 1.85 -5.22
CA GLY A 57 0.45 1.75 -4.33
C GLY A 57 0.45 2.86 -3.28
N ILE A 58 -0.68 3.06 -2.59
CA ILE A 58 -0.77 4.08 -1.52
C ILE A 58 0.04 3.70 -0.26
N ASP A 59 0.46 2.44 -0.18
CA ASP A 59 1.36 1.87 0.81
C ASP A 59 2.85 1.97 0.44
N GLY A 60 3.18 2.60 -0.70
CA GLY A 60 4.56 2.78 -1.17
C GLY A 60 5.17 1.55 -1.83
N LYS A 61 4.43 0.45 -2.00
CA LYS A 61 4.90 -0.71 -2.77
C LYS A 61 4.76 -0.48 -4.27
N ILE A 62 5.54 -1.21 -5.06
CA ILE A 62 5.53 -1.09 -6.52
C ILE A 62 4.78 -2.26 -7.13
N TYR A 63 3.87 -2.00 -8.06
CA TYR A 63 3.04 -3.02 -8.70
C TYR A 63 3.34 -3.09 -10.20
N ILE A 64 3.75 -4.27 -10.67
CA ILE A 64 4.28 -4.51 -12.00
C ILE A 64 3.45 -5.58 -12.70
N GLY A 65 2.89 -5.27 -13.87
CA GLY A 65 2.21 -6.26 -14.70
C GLY A 65 3.18 -7.00 -15.62
N THR A 66 2.99 -8.31 -15.73
CA THR A 66 3.91 -9.20 -16.45
C THR A 66 3.28 -9.76 -17.72
N ALA A 67 4.11 -10.35 -18.60
CA ALA A 67 3.67 -11.02 -19.82
C ALA A 67 4.19 -12.47 -19.90
N LYS A 68 3.29 -13.44 -19.80
CA LYS A 68 3.57 -14.87 -20.03
C LYS A 68 2.78 -15.36 -21.24
N TYR A 69 3.40 -15.20 -22.41
CA TYR A 69 2.76 -15.43 -23.71
C TYR A 69 2.19 -16.84 -23.82
N ASN A 70 0.98 -16.96 -24.37
CA ASN A 70 0.23 -18.20 -24.57
C ASN A 70 -0.22 -18.92 -23.28
N GLU A 71 0.02 -18.32 -22.11
CA GLU A 71 -0.25 -18.94 -20.81
C GLU A 71 -1.09 -18.04 -19.91
N ASN A 72 -0.52 -16.95 -19.37
CA ASN A 72 -1.18 -16.16 -18.32
C ASN A 72 -0.56 -14.76 -18.20
N SER A 73 -1.04 -13.98 -17.25
CA SER A 73 -0.45 -12.71 -16.84
C SER A 73 -0.64 -12.51 -15.35
N TYR A 74 0.27 -11.74 -14.77
CA TYR A 74 0.31 -11.56 -13.33
C TYR A 74 0.52 -10.09 -12.98
N LEU A 75 -0.07 -9.67 -11.87
CA LEU A 75 0.35 -8.46 -11.17
C LEU A 75 1.30 -8.89 -10.05
N VAL A 76 2.54 -8.39 -10.11
CA VAL A 76 3.58 -8.64 -9.12
C VAL A 76 3.72 -7.41 -8.25
N GLU A 77 3.64 -7.60 -6.94
CA GLU A 77 4.01 -6.61 -5.95
C GLU A 77 5.51 -6.72 -5.66
N PHE A 78 6.19 -5.58 -5.55
CA PHE A 78 7.56 -5.43 -5.06
C PHE A 78 7.56 -4.50 -3.85
N ASP A 79 7.98 -5.00 -2.69
CA ASP A 79 8.17 -4.18 -1.50
C ASP A 79 9.58 -3.55 -1.54
N PRO A 80 9.72 -2.22 -1.66
CA PRO A 80 11.02 -1.57 -1.77
C PRO A 80 11.86 -1.60 -0.49
N TYR A 81 11.24 -1.87 0.66
CA TYR A 81 11.91 -1.98 1.96
C TYR A 81 12.53 -3.36 2.15
N THR A 82 11.78 -4.44 1.88
CA THR A 82 12.31 -5.81 2.01
C THR A 82 12.95 -6.34 0.73
N GLU A 83 12.75 -5.65 -0.39
CA GLU A 83 13.16 -6.04 -1.75
C GLU A 83 12.59 -7.39 -2.20
N LYS A 84 11.44 -7.78 -1.62
CA LYS A 84 10.76 -9.05 -1.93
C LYS A 84 9.66 -8.82 -2.96
N GLN A 85 9.39 -9.86 -3.75
CA GLN A 85 8.33 -9.87 -4.76
C GLN A 85 7.29 -10.95 -4.45
N LYS A 86 6.00 -10.70 -4.75
CA LYS A 86 4.94 -11.71 -4.71
C LYS A 86 3.88 -11.46 -5.77
N ILE A 87 3.20 -12.53 -6.21
CA ILE A 87 2.04 -12.44 -7.11
C ILE A 87 0.84 -11.98 -6.29
N VAL A 88 0.15 -10.93 -6.74
CA VAL A 88 -1.08 -10.41 -6.11
C VAL A 88 -2.31 -10.55 -7.01
N ILE A 89 -2.11 -10.72 -8.32
CA ILE A 89 -3.13 -11.16 -9.27
C ILE A 89 -2.54 -12.29 -10.11
N ASP A 90 -3.24 -13.43 -10.14
CA ASP A 90 -3.19 -14.41 -11.23
C ASP A 90 -4.43 -14.19 -12.08
N THR A 91 -4.26 -13.70 -13.31
CA THR A 91 -5.39 -13.27 -14.15
C THR A 91 -6.36 -14.42 -14.43
N HIS A 92 -5.87 -15.61 -14.75
CA HIS A 92 -6.73 -16.74 -15.07
C HIS A 92 -7.50 -17.23 -13.86
N LYS A 93 -6.84 -17.34 -12.70
CA LYS A 93 -7.51 -17.70 -11.45
C LYS A 93 -8.61 -16.69 -11.10
N VAL A 94 -8.29 -15.39 -11.17
CA VAL A 94 -9.22 -14.32 -10.79
C VAL A 94 -10.40 -14.20 -11.75
N CYS A 95 -10.18 -14.44 -13.05
CA CYS A 95 -11.22 -14.40 -14.06
C CYS A 95 -11.97 -15.72 -14.24
N GLY A 96 -11.56 -16.81 -13.56
CA GLY A 96 -12.20 -18.12 -13.67
C GLY A 96 -12.05 -18.76 -15.05
N ILE A 97 -10.91 -18.55 -15.70
CA ILE A 97 -10.63 -19.06 -17.06
C ILE A 97 -9.42 -20.00 -17.04
N ASN A 98 -9.32 -20.85 -18.06
CA ASN A 98 -8.17 -21.73 -18.28
C ASN A 98 -7.85 -21.77 -19.79
N ALA A 99 -7.54 -20.60 -20.35
CA ALA A 99 -7.27 -20.45 -21.79
C ALA A 99 -5.77 -20.69 -22.08
N THR A 100 -5.43 -21.11 -23.30
CA THR A 100 -4.04 -21.24 -23.75
C THR A 100 -3.89 -20.67 -25.15
N GLY A 101 -2.65 -20.50 -25.63
CA GLY A 101 -2.40 -19.93 -26.95
C GLY A 101 -2.85 -18.47 -27.06
N TYR A 102 -3.32 -18.07 -28.23
CA TYR A 102 -3.78 -16.71 -28.50
C TYR A 102 -5.00 -16.31 -27.67
N ALA A 103 -5.83 -17.27 -27.24
CA ALA A 103 -6.95 -17.03 -26.34
C ALA A 103 -6.52 -16.67 -24.89
N ALA A 104 -5.27 -16.97 -24.50
CA ALA A 104 -4.78 -16.72 -23.16
C ALA A 104 -4.65 -15.22 -22.85
N GLN A 105 -5.04 -14.85 -21.62
CA GLN A 105 -4.79 -13.53 -21.04
C GLN A 105 -3.30 -13.35 -20.71
N SER A 106 -2.50 -13.14 -21.74
CA SER A 106 -1.05 -13.32 -21.72
C SER A 106 -0.26 -12.12 -21.19
N LYS A 107 -0.89 -10.96 -20.99
CA LYS A 107 -0.20 -9.77 -20.43
C LYS A 107 -1.14 -8.82 -19.71
N ILE A 108 -0.62 -8.14 -18.70
CA ILE A 108 -1.21 -6.90 -18.17
C ILE A 108 -0.51 -5.72 -18.87
N HIS A 109 -1.25 -4.99 -19.70
CA HIS A 109 -0.68 -3.92 -20.55
C HIS A 109 -1.15 -2.51 -20.14
N THR A 110 -2.00 -2.40 -19.13
CA THR A 110 -2.44 -1.10 -18.57
C THR A 110 -1.30 -0.33 -17.93
N ARG A 111 -1.41 1.00 -17.77
CA ARG A 111 -0.49 1.78 -16.90
C ARG A 111 -0.67 1.51 -15.39
N ASN A 112 -1.68 0.72 -15.04
CA ASN A 112 -2.20 0.49 -13.69
C ASN A 112 -2.68 1.79 -13.06
N PHE A 113 -3.89 1.78 -12.49
CA PHE A 113 -4.46 2.96 -11.86
C PHE A 113 -4.66 2.71 -10.38
N VAL A 114 -4.10 3.59 -9.56
CA VAL A 114 -4.27 3.56 -8.10
C VAL A 114 -5.33 4.60 -7.73
N ALA A 115 -6.48 4.11 -7.26
CA ALA A 115 -7.60 4.95 -6.88
C ALA A 115 -7.38 5.57 -5.48
N PRO A 116 -8.15 6.61 -5.10
CA PRO A 116 -8.06 7.22 -3.77
C PRO A 116 -8.23 6.23 -2.60
N SER A 117 -9.03 5.18 -2.77
CA SER A 117 -9.18 4.10 -1.77
C SER A 117 -7.87 3.34 -1.50
N GLY A 118 -6.93 3.36 -2.45
CA GLY A 118 -5.73 2.52 -2.51
C GLY A 118 -5.87 1.29 -3.39
N ARG A 119 -7.06 1.03 -3.96
CA ARG A 119 -7.28 -0.07 -4.91
C ARG A 119 -6.54 0.16 -6.22
N ILE A 120 -6.07 -0.94 -6.80
CA ILE A 120 -5.24 -0.96 -8.01
C ILE A 120 -6.02 -1.62 -9.13
N TYR A 121 -6.28 -0.86 -10.18
CA TYR A 121 -7.06 -1.27 -11.35
C TYR A 121 -6.12 -1.60 -12.50
N VAL A 122 -6.31 -2.77 -13.10
CA VAL A 122 -5.49 -3.29 -14.20
C VAL A 122 -6.36 -3.96 -15.26
N GLY A 123 -5.77 -4.23 -16.42
CA GLY A 123 -6.46 -4.85 -17.54
C GLY A 123 -5.59 -5.84 -18.29
N SER A 124 -6.20 -6.96 -18.71
CA SER A 124 -5.51 -8.01 -19.44
C SER A 124 -5.62 -7.86 -20.96
N LYS A 125 -4.64 -8.45 -21.66
CA LYS A 125 -4.55 -8.47 -23.11
C LYS A 125 -3.96 -9.81 -23.60
N GLN A 126 -4.22 -10.17 -24.85
CA GLN A 126 -3.67 -11.33 -25.54
C GLN A 126 -2.18 -11.24 -25.85
N GLY A 127 -1.60 -12.41 -26.13
CA GLY A 127 -0.24 -12.56 -26.62
C GLY A 127 -0.13 -12.33 -28.13
N TYR A 128 0.81 -13.05 -28.75
CA TYR A 128 0.93 -13.11 -30.20
C TYR A 128 0.50 -14.49 -30.66
N LYS A 129 -0.23 -14.57 -31.78
CA LYS A 129 -0.71 -15.84 -32.33
C LYS A 129 0.49 -16.67 -32.80
N SER A 130 0.63 -17.87 -32.26
CA SER A 130 1.70 -18.79 -32.66
C SER A 130 1.37 -19.43 -34.01
N LYS A 131 2.39 -19.85 -34.78
CA LYS A 131 2.15 -20.55 -36.05
C LYS A 131 1.34 -21.83 -35.79
N GLY A 132 0.19 -21.97 -36.46
CA GLY A 132 -0.71 -23.11 -36.31
C GLY A 132 -1.73 -22.98 -35.17
N ASP A 133 -1.67 -21.90 -34.39
CA ASP A 133 -2.69 -21.59 -33.39
C ASP A 133 -3.95 -21.06 -34.07
N THR A 134 -5.07 -21.75 -33.89
CA THR A 134 -6.39 -21.39 -34.44
C THR A 134 -7.32 -20.77 -33.41
N SER A 135 -6.87 -20.60 -32.16
CA SER A 135 -7.69 -20.00 -31.10
C SER A 135 -8.00 -18.53 -31.40
N GLU A 136 -9.17 -18.08 -30.96
CA GLU A 136 -9.58 -16.68 -31.04
C GLU A 136 -9.56 -16.04 -29.66
N TYR A 137 -9.15 -14.78 -29.61
CA TYR A 137 -9.09 -14.07 -28.34
C TYR A 137 -10.49 -13.65 -27.91
N PRO A 138 -10.99 -14.08 -26.73
CA PRO A 138 -12.34 -13.75 -26.31
C PRO A 138 -12.51 -12.27 -25.95
N GLY A 139 -11.42 -11.60 -25.54
CA GLY A 139 -11.39 -10.22 -25.05
C GLY A 139 -10.64 -10.13 -23.71
N GLY A 140 -10.24 -8.92 -23.33
CA GLY A 140 -9.52 -8.63 -22.10
C GLY A 140 -10.45 -8.45 -20.91
N PHE A 141 -9.95 -8.64 -19.70
CA PHE A 141 -10.69 -8.44 -18.46
C PHE A 141 -10.18 -7.20 -17.74
N VAL A 142 -11.10 -6.50 -17.07
CA VAL A 142 -10.74 -5.51 -16.06
C VAL A 142 -10.67 -6.21 -14.72
N MET A 143 -9.58 -5.98 -13.97
CA MET A 143 -9.35 -6.56 -12.66
C MET A 143 -8.97 -5.49 -11.66
N VAL A 144 -9.25 -5.76 -10.39
CA VAL A 144 -8.92 -4.89 -9.25
C VAL A 144 -8.16 -5.71 -8.23
N TYR A 145 -7.13 -5.12 -7.63
CA TYR A 145 -6.51 -5.62 -6.42
C TYR A 145 -6.68 -4.59 -5.30
N ASP A 146 -7.20 -5.03 -4.16
CA ASP A 146 -7.28 -4.22 -2.95
C ASP A 146 -6.16 -4.67 -2.00
N PRO A 147 -5.05 -3.91 -1.85
CA PRO A 147 -3.96 -4.33 -0.97
C PRO A 147 -4.34 -4.33 0.51
N GLY A 148 -5.38 -3.60 0.91
CA GLY A 148 -5.86 -3.58 2.30
C GLY A 148 -6.63 -4.83 2.69
N THR A 149 -7.34 -5.45 1.74
CA THR A 149 -8.01 -6.74 1.96
C THR A 149 -7.28 -7.94 1.32
N GLN A 150 -6.21 -7.65 0.58
CA GLN A 150 -5.44 -8.58 -0.25
C GLN A 150 -6.31 -9.40 -1.21
N LYS A 151 -7.43 -8.83 -1.64
CA LYS A 151 -8.40 -9.53 -2.48
C LYS A 151 -8.31 -9.01 -3.92
N PRO A 152 -8.06 -9.91 -4.89
CA PRO A 152 -8.29 -9.61 -6.29
C PRO A 152 -9.77 -9.82 -6.66
N GLU A 153 -10.26 -9.02 -7.61
CA GLU A 153 -11.62 -9.08 -8.16
C GLU A 153 -11.59 -8.94 -9.68
N CYS A 154 -12.42 -9.72 -10.38
CA CYS A 154 -12.67 -9.57 -11.81
C CYS A 154 -13.94 -8.73 -12.02
N LEU A 155 -13.84 -7.63 -12.78
CA LEU A 155 -14.98 -6.79 -13.18
C LEU A 155 -15.53 -7.18 -14.56
N GLY A 156 -15.10 -8.30 -15.10
CA GLY A 156 -15.56 -8.81 -16.38
C GLY A 156 -14.85 -8.19 -17.59
N MET A 157 -15.40 -8.50 -18.76
CA MET A 157 -14.84 -8.14 -20.07
C MET A 157 -15.60 -6.93 -20.63
N PRO A 158 -14.92 -5.78 -20.85
CA PRO A 158 -15.58 -4.56 -21.30
C PRO A 158 -16.05 -4.64 -22.75
N TYR A 159 -15.35 -5.41 -23.59
CA TYR A 159 -15.66 -5.52 -25.01
C TYR A 159 -15.09 -6.83 -25.60
N PRO A 160 -15.90 -7.66 -26.30
CA PRO A 160 -15.43 -8.92 -26.89
C PRO A 160 -14.33 -8.72 -27.93
N GLY A 161 -13.33 -9.61 -27.94
CA GLY A 161 -12.22 -9.61 -28.90
C GLY A 161 -11.17 -8.51 -28.69
N GLN A 162 -11.44 -7.54 -27.83
CA GLN A 162 -10.56 -6.39 -27.61
C GLN A 162 -9.74 -6.57 -26.33
N GLY A 163 -8.44 -6.24 -26.37
CA GLY A 163 -7.62 -6.18 -25.16
C GLY A 163 -7.91 -4.92 -24.33
N VAL A 164 -7.57 -4.92 -23.04
CA VAL A 164 -7.67 -3.71 -22.20
C VAL A 164 -6.30 -3.02 -22.11
N ILE A 165 -6.25 -1.70 -22.32
CA ILE A 165 -5.00 -0.94 -22.34
C ILE A 165 -4.93 0.24 -21.38
N ASP A 166 -6.07 0.70 -20.88
CA ASP A 166 -6.13 1.70 -19.82
C ASP A 166 -7.37 1.46 -18.99
N VAL A 167 -7.25 1.70 -17.69
CA VAL A 167 -8.35 1.63 -16.73
C VAL A 167 -8.16 2.77 -15.75
N VAL A 168 -9.18 3.60 -15.54
CA VAL A 168 -9.14 4.77 -14.64
C VAL A 168 -10.45 4.81 -13.85
N ALA A 169 -10.37 4.68 -12.52
CA ALA A 169 -11.54 4.65 -11.65
C ALA A 169 -11.86 6.04 -11.04
N ASP A 170 -13.11 6.48 -11.17
CA ASP A 170 -13.72 7.56 -10.40
C ASP A 170 -14.60 6.94 -9.30
N GLU A 171 -13.99 6.61 -8.17
CA GLU A 171 -14.68 5.95 -7.05
C GLU A 171 -15.77 6.83 -6.44
N GLU A 172 -15.57 8.16 -6.43
CA GLU A 172 -16.55 9.13 -5.92
C GLU A 172 -17.86 9.03 -6.71
N ARG A 173 -17.77 8.89 -8.04
CA ARG A 173 -18.95 8.77 -8.92
C ARG A 173 -19.37 7.33 -9.21
N ASN A 174 -18.63 6.34 -8.70
CA ASN A 174 -18.83 4.91 -8.97
C ASN A 174 -18.67 4.53 -10.45
N LEU A 175 -17.74 5.17 -11.15
CA LEU A 175 -17.49 4.96 -12.58
C LEU A 175 -16.06 4.45 -12.82
N ILE A 176 -15.86 3.63 -13.84
CA ILE A 176 -14.52 3.22 -14.30
C ILE A 176 -14.44 3.41 -15.81
N TYR A 177 -13.49 4.21 -16.26
CA TYR A 177 -13.20 4.43 -17.67
C TYR A 177 -12.20 3.39 -18.14
N VAL A 178 -12.49 2.79 -19.28
CA VAL A 178 -11.69 1.72 -19.87
C VAL A 178 -11.40 2.07 -21.32
N VAL A 179 -10.14 1.95 -21.72
CA VAL A 179 -9.74 2.04 -23.13
C VAL A 179 -9.35 0.65 -23.59
N THR A 180 -9.93 0.21 -24.70
CA THR A 180 -9.60 -1.07 -25.31
C THR A 180 -8.53 -0.91 -26.40
N CYS A 181 -7.99 -2.04 -26.88
CA CYS A 181 -7.01 -2.11 -27.96
C CYS A 181 -7.50 -3.07 -29.04
N GLU A 182 -6.97 -2.88 -30.25
CA GLU A 182 -7.44 -3.34 -31.57
C GLU A 182 -8.28 -2.29 -32.30
N ASP A 183 -9.45 -1.91 -31.79
CA ASP A 183 -10.32 -0.86 -32.37
C ASP A 183 -10.48 0.42 -31.52
N GLN A 184 -9.80 0.49 -30.37
CA GLN A 184 -9.67 1.70 -29.53
C GLN A 184 -11.00 2.27 -29.00
N HIS A 185 -11.88 1.41 -28.51
CA HIS A 185 -13.14 1.81 -27.90
C HIS A 185 -12.90 2.50 -26.55
N TRP A 186 -13.72 3.52 -26.25
CA TRP A 186 -13.78 4.15 -24.94
C TRP A 186 -15.05 3.72 -24.22
N VAL A 187 -14.89 2.95 -23.15
CA VAL A 187 -15.98 2.28 -22.44
C VAL A 187 -16.03 2.82 -21.01
N ILE A 188 -17.23 2.94 -20.46
CA ILE A 188 -17.47 3.25 -19.06
C ILE A 188 -18.14 2.05 -18.38
N TYR A 189 -17.65 1.68 -17.21
CA TYR A 189 -18.28 0.71 -16.32
C TYR A 189 -18.96 1.47 -15.17
N ASP A 190 -20.24 1.21 -14.98
CA ASP A 190 -20.98 1.69 -13.82
C ASP A 190 -20.94 0.62 -12.73
N ARG A 191 -20.33 0.93 -11.59
CA ARG A 191 -20.15 -0.04 -10.48
C ARG A 191 -21.46 -0.40 -9.78
N LYS A 192 -22.49 0.45 -9.86
CA LYS A 192 -23.80 0.19 -9.24
C LYS A 192 -24.58 -0.83 -10.07
N THR A 193 -24.65 -0.63 -11.38
CA THR A 193 -25.37 -1.52 -12.30
C THR A 193 -24.53 -2.71 -12.75
N LYS A 194 -23.20 -2.63 -12.58
CA LYS A 194 -22.20 -3.60 -13.06
C LYS A 194 -22.24 -3.80 -14.59
N GLN A 195 -22.57 -2.74 -15.32
CA GLN A 195 -22.67 -2.76 -16.79
C GLN A 195 -21.60 -1.90 -17.44
N TYR A 196 -21.12 -2.36 -18.58
CA TYR A 196 -20.28 -1.58 -19.49
C TYR A 196 -21.14 -0.88 -20.54
N ARG A 197 -20.77 0.35 -20.88
CA ARG A 197 -21.39 1.15 -21.95
C ARG A 197 -20.32 1.89 -22.74
N GLU A 198 -20.46 1.95 -24.05
CA GLU A 198 -19.55 2.70 -24.90
C GLU A 198 -19.85 4.21 -24.89
N LEU A 199 -18.80 5.05 -24.91
CA LEU A 199 -18.90 6.51 -24.97
C LEU A 199 -18.87 7.06 -26.42
N GLY A 200 -18.36 6.30 -27.38
CA GLY A 200 -18.54 6.56 -28.82
C GLY A 200 -17.29 6.97 -29.63
N PRO A 201 -16.43 7.94 -29.22
CA PRO A 201 -15.33 8.34 -30.08
C PRO A 201 -14.24 7.27 -30.11
N ILE A 202 -13.75 6.95 -31.31
CA ILE A 202 -12.57 6.11 -31.49
C ILE A 202 -11.32 6.86 -31.01
N LEU A 203 -10.60 6.25 -30.10
CA LEU A 203 -9.41 6.84 -29.49
C LEU A 203 -8.15 6.57 -30.31
N LEU A 204 -7.08 7.28 -29.97
CA LEU A 204 -5.75 6.99 -30.48
C LEU A 204 -5.29 5.60 -29.98
N PRO A 205 -4.48 4.84 -30.73
CA PRO A 205 -3.88 3.61 -30.22
C PRO A 205 -3.15 3.83 -28.90
N TYR A 206 -3.42 2.98 -27.92
CA TYR A 206 -2.88 3.06 -26.56
C TYR A 206 -3.22 4.38 -25.83
N ALA A 207 -4.34 5.03 -26.20
CA ALA A 207 -4.84 6.20 -25.49
C ALA A 207 -5.15 5.87 -24.03
N THR A 208 -5.10 6.91 -23.21
CA THR A 208 -5.32 6.80 -21.77
C THR A 208 -6.22 7.93 -21.29
N THR A 209 -6.96 7.69 -20.22
CA THR A 209 -7.92 8.62 -19.64
C THR A 209 -7.26 9.48 -18.55
N LEU A 210 -7.63 10.76 -18.46
CA LEU A 210 -7.34 11.63 -17.31
C LEU A 210 -8.66 12.20 -16.76
N ILE A 211 -8.79 12.28 -15.43
CA ILE A 211 -9.95 12.89 -14.77
C ILE A 211 -9.56 14.25 -14.19
N ASP A 212 -10.23 15.32 -14.61
CA ASP A 212 -9.94 16.67 -14.14
C ASP A 212 -10.52 16.99 -12.76
N VAL A 213 -10.33 18.23 -12.29
CA VAL A 213 -10.79 18.68 -10.97
C VAL A 213 -12.33 18.72 -10.84
N GLN A 214 -13.08 18.75 -11.95
CA GLN A 214 -14.55 18.68 -11.95
C GLN A 214 -15.08 17.24 -12.00
N GLY A 215 -14.20 16.25 -12.17
CA GLY A 215 -14.60 14.86 -12.40
C GLY A 215 -14.94 14.56 -13.85
N ARG A 216 -14.51 15.39 -14.81
CA ARG A 216 -14.69 15.13 -16.24
C ARG A 216 -13.55 14.26 -16.73
N ALA A 217 -13.90 13.23 -17.49
CA ALA A 217 -12.92 12.31 -18.08
C ALA A 217 -12.49 12.80 -19.46
N HIS A 218 -11.20 12.75 -19.74
CA HIS A 218 -10.61 13.21 -21.00
C HIS A 218 -9.79 12.11 -21.66
N ALA A 219 -9.91 11.97 -22.97
CA ALA A 219 -9.12 11.05 -23.79
C ALA A 219 -8.77 11.68 -25.14
N ILE A 220 -7.65 11.27 -25.73
CA ILE A 220 -7.19 11.75 -27.04
C ILE A 220 -7.76 10.86 -28.14
N THR A 221 -8.48 11.46 -29.08
CA THR A 221 -9.09 10.75 -30.21
C THR A 221 -8.05 10.39 -31.28
N LYS A 222 -8.39 9.46 -32.17
CA LYS A 222 -7.53 9.10 -33.32
C LYS A 222 -7.13 10.29 -34.21
N ASP A 223 -7.94 11.34 -34.21
CA ASP A 223 -7.73 12.57 -34.98
C ASP A 223 -6.97 13.66 -34.19
N PHE A 224 -6.32 13.31 -33.07
CA PHE A 224 -5.57 14.24 -32.22
C PHE A 224 -6.43 15.38 -31.65
N LYS A 225 -7.69 15.09 -31.34
CA LYS A 225 -8.62 15.96 -30.59
C LYS A 225 -8.76 15.45 -29.15
N ILE A 226 -9.36 16.24 -28.27
CA ILE A 226 -9.71 15.79 -26.92
C ILE A 226 -11.21 15.53 -26.85
N ALA A 227 -11.57 14.27 -26.59
CA ALA A 227 -12.91 13.91 -26.12
C ALA A 227 -12.98 14.19 -24.62
N THR A 228 -14.07 14.80 -24.16
CA THR A 228 -14.36 15.11 -22.77
C THR A 228 -15.75 14.58 -22.44
N TYR A 229 -15.82 13.66 -21.48
CA TYR A 229 -17.07 13.15 -20.94
C TYR A 229 -17.32 13.79 -19.57
N ASP A 230 -18.50 14.37 -19.39
CA ASP A 230 -18.95 14.94 -18.13
C ASP A 230 -20.01 14.03 -17.50
N PRO A 231 -19.69 13.28 -16.44
CA PRO A 231 -20.61 12.36 -15.79
C PRO A 231 -21.77 13.06 -15.06
N SER A 232 -21.66 14.35 -14.75
CA SER A 232 -22.72 15.09 -14.06
C SER A 232 -23.90 15.45 -14.99
N THR A 233 -23.63 15.52 -16.29
CA THR A 233 -24.62 15.83 -17.33
C THR A 233 -24.82 14.69 -18.33
N ASP A 234 -24.03 13.62 -18.22
CA ASP A 234 -23.94 12.50 -19.17
C ASP A 234 -23.70 13.00 -20.62
N THR A 235 -22.84 14.01 -20.78
CA THR A 235 -22.53 14.59 -22.10
C THR A 235 -21.09 14.33 -22.53
N LEU A 236 -20.88 14.15 -23.83
CA LEU A 236 -19.56 14.01 -24.43
C LEU A 236 -19.32 15.08 -25.50
N VAL A 237 -18.18 15.75 -25.44
CA VAL A 237 -17.77 16.77 -26.41
C VAL A 237 -16.37 16.47 -26.93
N VAL A 238 -16.18 16.52 -28.25
CA VAL A 238 -14.87 16.37 -28.90
C VAL A 238 -14.40 17.72 -29.43
N ARG A 239 -13.24 18.20 -28.97
CA ARG A 239 -12.70 19.52 -29.32
C ARG A 239 -11.28 19.43 -29.89
N PRO A 240 -10.95 20.16 -30.96
CA PRO A 240 -9.58 20.27 -31.45
C PRO A 240 -8.66 20.89 -30.39
N ILE A 241 -7.43 20.37 -30.32
CA ILE A 241 -6.36 20.98 -29.54
C ILE A 241 -5.74 22.12 -30.37
N THR A 242 -5.47 23.26 -29.74
CA THR A 242 -4.75 24.37 -30.36
C THR A 242 -3.42 24.59 -29.66
N VAL A 243 -2.32 24.47 -30.41
CA VAL A 243 -0.96 24.75 -29.95
C VAL A 243 -0.52 26.07 -30.55
N SER A 244 -0.31 27.07 -29.71
CA SER A 244 0.07 28.43 -30.15
C SER A 244 -0.85 28.99 -31.25
N GLY A 245 -2.16 28.78 -31.09
CA GLY A 245 -3.20 29.27 -32.02
C GLY A 245 -3.44 28.41 -33.27
N LYS A 246 -2.66 27.34 -33.50
CA LYS A 246 -2.83 26.42 -34.64
C LYS A 246 -3.44 25.09 -34.20
N ILE A 247 -4.30 24.50 -35.03
CA ILE A 247 -4.85 23.17 -34.75
C ILE A 247 -3.72 22.15 -34.72
N PHE A 248 -3.64 21.39 -33.62
CA PHE A 248 -2.71 20.29 -33.47
C PHE A 248 -3.09 19.15 -34.41
N LYS A 249 -2.08 18.57 -35.06
CA LYS A 249 -2.23 17.45 -35.99
C LYS A 249 -1.16 16.42 -35.68
N LYS A 250 -1.36 15.20 -36.15
CA LYS A 250 -0.34 14.15 -36.15
C LYS A 250 0.99 14.71 -36.70
N PRO A 251 2.12 14.54 -36.01
CA PRO A 251 3.43 14.89 -36.56
C PRO A 251 3.71 14.17 -37.89
N GLN A 252 4.46 14.81 -38.78
CA GLN A 252 4.91 14.18 -40.02
C GLN A 252 6.11 13.25 -39.74
N GLY A 253 6.07 12.03 -40.25
CA GLY A 253 7.15 11.05 -40.11
C GLY A 253 6.64 9.62 -39.91
N ASN A 254 7.59 8.68 -39.84
CA ASN A 254 7.32 7.24 -39.67
C ASN A 254 7.30 6.81 -38.19
N GLY A 255 7.54 7.73 -37.25
CA GLY A 255 7.54 7.43 -35.81
C GLY A 255 6.14 7.18 -35.26
N TYR A 256 6.07 6.44 -34.15
CA TYR A 256 4.83 6.17 -33.44
C TYR A 256 4.36 7.43 -32.69
N ALA A 257 3.29 8.04 -33.19
CA ALA A 257 2.65 9.21 -32.59
C ALA A 257 1.66 8.82 -31.46
N ILE A 258 2.04 7.88 -30.60
CA ILE A 258 1.23 7.45 -29.44
C ILE A 258 1.45 8.47 -28.32
N CYS A 259 0.37 9.06 -27.81
CA CYS A 259 0.44 10.07 -26.76
C CYS A 259 0.60 9.45 -25.36
N CYS A 260 1.65 9.85 -24.65
CA CYS A 260 1.81 9.62 -23.22
C CYS A 260 1.59 10.94 -22.50
N TRP A 261 0.61 10.98 -21.60
CA TRP A 261 0.28 12.19 -20.85
C TRP A 261 -0.01 11.91 -19.38
N VAL A 262 0.28 12.92 -18.56
CA VAL A 262 0.18 12.88 -17.10
C VAL A 262 -0.47 14.15 -16.58
N LEU A 263 -1.32 14.00 -15.57
CA LEU A 263 -2.07 15.11 -14.97
C LEU A 263 -1.30 15.67 -13.78
N SER A 264 -1.09 16.98 -13.75
CA SER A 264 -0.47 17.64 -12.60
C SER A 264 -1.41 17.68 -11.39
N GLY A 265 -0.84 17.89 -10.19
CA GLY A 265 -1.60 17.89 -8.93
C GLY A 265 -2.73 18.94 -8.84
N ASN A 266 -2.74 19.96 -9.72
CA ASN A 266 -3.85 20.92 -9.80
C ASN A 266 -5.09 20.37 -10.54
N LYS A 267 -4.98 19.17 -11.13
CA LYS A 267 -6.00 18.49 -11.95
C LYS A 267 -6.59 19.33 -13.10
N LYS A 268 -5.85 20.33 -13.58
CA LYS A 268 -6.20 21.22 -14.70
C LYS A 268 -5.18 21.18 -15.82
N THR A 269 -3.90 21.03 -15.48
CA THR A 269 -2.80 21.02 -16.44
C THR A 269 -2.32 19.59 -16.66
N ALA A 270 -2.32 19.14 -17.92
CA ALA A 270 -1.70 17.89 -18.33
C ALA A 270 -0.43 18.15 -19.13
N TYR A 271 0.59 17.31 -18.95
CA TYR A 271 1.79 17.30 -19.78
C TYR A 271 1.74 16.09 -20.70
N MET A 272 2.06 16.27 -21.98
CA MET A 272 1.98 15.24 -22.99
C MET A 272 3.25 15.20 -23.84
N THR A 273 3.76 14.01 -24.11
CA THR A 273 4.72 13.72 -25.17
C THR A 273 4.16 12.63 -26.09
N MET A 274 4.82 12.37 -27.22
CA MET A 274 4.53 11.21 -28.06
C MET A 274 5.75 10.28 -28.12
N ILE A 275 5.53 8.97 -28.17
CA ILE A 275 6.60 7.96 -28.01
C ILE A 275 7.81 8.24 -28.92
N SER A 276 7.59 8.58 -30.20
CA SER A 276 8.67 8.85 -31.16
C SER A 276 8.90 10.33 -31.51
N TYR A 277 8.28 11.26 -30.79
CA TYR A 277 8.39 12.70 -31.08
C TYR A 277 8.68 13.45 -29.77
N PRO A 278 9.90 14.01 -29.61
CA PRO A 278 10.42 14.45 -28.32
C PRO A 278 9.84 15.79 -27.84
N GLU A 279 8.89 16.38 -28.55
CA GLU A 279 8.20 17.59 -28.12
C GLU A 279 7.33 17.35 -26.88
N LEU A 280 7.53 18.17 -25.84
CA LEU A 280 6.67 18.22 -24.67
C LEU A 280 5.59 19.30 -24.85
N TYR A 281 4.34 18.96 -24.51
CA TYR A 281 3.20 19.86 -24.58
C TYR A 281 2.57 20.07 -23.19
N GLU A 282 2.19 21.31 -22.88
CA GLU A 282 1.34 21.67 -21.74
C GLU A 282 -0.09 21.85 -22.25
N ILE A 283 -1.05 21.09 -21.73
CA ILE A 283 -2.47 21.12 -22.12
C ILE A 283 -3.32 21.62 -20.95
N ASP A 284 -4.18 22.60 -21.21
CA ASP A 284 -5.14 23.13 -20.23
C ASP A 284 -6.51 22.45 -20.37
N LEU A 285 -6.76 21.44 -19.55
CA LEU A 285 -8.03 20.70 -19.52
C LEU A 285 -9.20 21.55 -18.97
N SER A 286 -8.92 22.67 -18.31
CA SER A 286 -9.94 23.62 -17.86
C SER A 286 -10.41 24.58 -18.96
N SER A 287 -9.82 24.52 -20.16
CA SER A 287 -10.22 25.34 -21.31
C SER A 287 -11.72 25.25 -21.59
N SER A 288 -12.39 26.40 -21.66
CA SER A 288 -13.77 26.54 -22.14
C SER A 288 -13.83 26.89 -23.63
N GLY A 289 -14.99 26.68 -24.26
CA GLY A 289 -15.23 27.00 -25.67
C GLY A 289 -14.87 25.89 -26.66
N LYS A 290 -14.70 26.26 -27.94
CA LYS A 290 -14.60 25.33 -29.09
C LYS A 290 -13.29 24.55 -29.21
N THR A 291 -12.23 24.95 -28.50
CA THR A 291 -10.88 24.35 -28.59
C THR A 291 -10.34 24.06 -27.20
N VAL A 292 -9.41 23.12 -27.09
CA VAL A 292 -8.57 22.95 -25.89
C VAL A 292 -7.23 23.63 -26.14
N LYS A 293 -6.80 24.50 -25.23
CA LYS A 293 -5.56 25.27 -25.37
C LYS A 293 -4.37 24.42 -24.92
N ALA A 294 -3.29 24.49 -25.69
CA ALA A 294 -2.02 23.86 -25.37
C ALA A 294 -0.83 24.73 -25.78
N LYS A 295 0.34 24.45 -25.20
CA LYS A 295 1.63 25.08 -25.53
C LYS A 295 2.65 24.00 -25.87
N ASN A 296 3.46 24.25 -26.89
CA ASN A 296 4.67 23.45 -27.13
C ASN A 296 5.80 24.02 -26.25
N LEU A 297 6.38 23.17 -25.40
CA LEU A 297 7.44 23.52 -24.46
C LEU A 297 8.85 23.26 -25.00
N GLY A 298 8.95 22.74 -26.22
CA GLY A 298 10.20 22.37 -26.88
C GLY A 298 10.49 20.88 -26.83
N LYS A 299 11.58 20.48 -27.49
CA LYS A 299 12.07 19.10 -27.49
C LYS A 299 12.74 18.78 -26.16
N MET A 300 12.36 17.64 -25.57
CA MET A 300 12.98 17.10 -24.36
C MET A 300 14.41 16.62 -24.63
N ILE A 301 14.64 15.95 -25.76
CA ILE A 301 15.94 15.39 -26.14
C ILE A 301 16.27 15.75 -27.60
N GLN A 302 17.56 15.92 -27.89
CA GLN A 302 18.08 15.98 -29.25
C GLN A 302 18.72 14.64 -29.61
N GLY A 303 18.49 14.14 -30.82
CA GLY A 303 19.04 12.86 -31.26
C GLY A 303 18.21 12.22 -32.36
N LYS A 304 18.73 11.13 -32.93
CA LYS A 304 18.03 10.32 -33.93
C LYS A 304 17.23 9.21 -33.24
N ASN A 305 16.13 8.83 -33.88
CA ASN A 305 15.22 7.74 -33.46
C ASN A 305 14.80 7.79 -31.98
N PRO A 306 14.29 8.93 -31.47
CA PRO A 306 13.85 9.04 -30.09
C PRO A 306 12.71 8.05 -29.79
N ASP A 307 12.76 7.40 -28.64
CA ASP A 307 11.74 6.46 -28.14
C ASP A 307 11.59 6.59 -26.61
N SER A 308 10.43 6.99 -26.11
CA SER A 308 10.19 7.29 -24.68
C SER A 308 9.23 6.37 -23.92
N ARG A 309 8.62 5.38 -24.58
CA ARG A 309 7.60 4.43 -24.07
C ARG A 309 7.18 4.57 -22.61
N GLY A 310 5.96 5.06 -22.36
CA GLY A 310 5.32 4.98 -21.04
C GLY A 310 6.09 5.62 -19.88
N SER A 311 7.13 6.42 -20.16
CA SER A 311 8.07 6.91 -19.13
C SER A 311 7.80 8.33 -18.64
N LEU A 312 6.85 9.05 -19.24
CA LEU A 312 6.53 10.41 -18.81
C LEU A 312 5.87 10.37 -17.43
N CYS A 313 6.47 11.03 -16.44
CA CYS A 313 5.94 11.14 -15.08
C CYS A 313 6.14 12.54 -14.50
N ILE A 314 5.38 12.87 -13.45
CA ILE A 314 5.56 14.09 -12.66
C ILE A 314 6.16 13.67 -11.33
N HIS A 315 7.33 14.22 -11.02
CA HIS A 315 8.02 13.98 -9.77
C HIS A 315 7.44 14.87 -8.66
N PRO A 316 7.45 14.45 -7.37
CA PRO A 316 6.82 15.23 -6.29
C PRO A 316 7.45 16.62 -6.06
N ASP A 317 8.64 16.89 -6.61
CA ASP A 317 9.24 18.23 -6.64
C ASP A 317 8.58 19.19 -7.65
N GLY A 318 7.56 18.71 -8.39
CA GLY A 318 6.80 19.45 -9.39
C GLY A 318 7.43 19.50 -10.78
N LYS A 319 8.54 18.79 -11.01
CA LYS A 319 9.20 18.71 -12.31
C LYS A 319 8.72 17.49 -13.10
N ILE A 320 8.84 17.55 -14.42
CA ILE A 320 8.40 16.49 -15.34
C ILE A 320 9.63 15.70 -15.74
N TYR A 321 9.58 14.39 -15.59
CA TYR A 321 10.66 13.47 -15.94
C TYR A 321 10.21 12.55 -17.09
N CYS A 322 11.14 12.20 -17.97
CA CYS A 322 10.88 11.28 -19.06
C CYS A 322 12.19 10.57 -19.44
N LEU A 323 12.13 9.26 -19.68
CA LEU A 323 13.25 8.50 -20.20
C LEU A 323 13.18 8.50 -21.73
N TRP A 324 14.29 8.77 -22.39
CA TRP A 324 14.39 8.80 -23.85
C TRP A 324 15.53 7.93 -24.33
N ARG A 325 15.22 6.94 -25.16
CA ARG A 325 16.22 6.20 -25.92
C ARG A 325 16.53 6.93 -27.22
N ILE A 326 17.80 7.12 -27.54
CA ILE A 326 18.28 7.67 -28.83
C ILE A 326 19.47 6.88 -29.36
N ASP A 327 19.77 7.03 -30.65
CA ASP A 327 21.00 6.50 -31.26
C ASP A 327 22.26 7.04 -30.55
N ASN A 328 23.17 6.15 -30.16
CA ASN A 328 24.45 6.53 -29.57
C ASN A 328 25.42 7.03 -30.66
N ASN A 329 25.47 8.34 -30.86
CA ASN A 329 26.42 8.99 -31.76
C ASN A 329 27.59 9.66 -31.03
N THR A 330 27.83 9.28 -29.77
CA THR A 330 28.80 9.97 -28.90
C THR A 330 30.26 9.54 -29.14
N GLY A 331 30.47 8.45 -29.89
CA GLY A 331 31.79 7.83 -30.06
C GLY A 331 32.26 7.00 -28.84
N PHE A 332 31.46 6.93 -27.77
CA PHE A 332 31.71 6.09 -26.61
C PHE A 332 30.71 4.93 -26.56
N GLY A 333 31.13 3.77 -27.08
CA GLY A 333 30.28 2.60 -27.27
C GLY A 333 29.47 2.66 -28.57
N SER A 334 28.53 1.73 -28.72
CA SER A 334 27.65 1.60 -29.89
C SER A 334 26.20 1.36 -29.46
N GLY A 335 25.27 1.32 -30.41
CA GLY A 335 23.86 1.02 -30.13
C GLY A 335 23.06 2.26 -29.71
N TYR A 336 22.33 2.16 -28.60
CA TYR A 336 21.44 3.21 -28.10
C TYR A 336 21.77 3.56 -26.66
N LEU A 337 21.41 4.79 -26.25
CA LEU A 337 21.51 5.24 -24.86
C LEU A 337 20.15 5.71 -24.37
N HIS A 338 19.86 5.45 -23.09
CA HIS A 338 18.62 5.82 -22.42
C HIS A 338 18.88 7.01 -21.50
N HIS A 339 18.52 8.21 -21.96
CA HIS A 339 18.74 9.48 -21.28
C HIS A 339 17.55 9.85 -20.40
N LEU A 340 17.81 10.18 -19.13
CA LEU A 340 16.81 10.72 -18.24
C LEU A 340 16.72 12.23 -18.42
N ILE A 341 15.58 12.71 -18.90
CA ILE A 341 15.35 14.13 -19.15
C ILE A 341 14.39 14.70 -18.13
N ARG A 342 14.63 15.95 -17.75
CA ARG A 342 13.79 16.72 -16.83
C ARG A 342 13.37 18.06 -17.44
N TYR A 343 12.10 18.40 -17.30
CA TYR A 343 11.58 19.75 -17.53
C TYR A 343 11.20 20.39 -16.19
N ASP A 344 11.66 21.62 -15.96
CA ASP A 344 11.27 22.46 -14.83
C ASP A 344 10.22 23.49 -15.28
N PRO A 345 8.93 23.35 -14.90
CA PRO A 345 7.89 24.30 -15.29
C PRO A 345 8.10 25.73 -14.79
N LYS A 346 8.79 25.89 -13.65
CA LYS A 346 9.05 27.22 -13.05
C LYS A 346 10.16 27.93 -13.83
N LYS A 347 11.23 27.22 -14.17
CA LYS A 347 12.36 27.77 -14.93
C LYS A 347 12.15 27.73 -16.45
N LYS A 348 11.18 26.97 -16.93
CA LYS A 348 10.90 26.70 -18.35
C LYS A 348 12.13 26.14 -19.08
N SER A 349 12.84 25.22 -18.44
CA SER A 349 14.10 24.67 -18.93
C SER A 349 14.06 23.15 -19.02
N MET A 350 14.63 22.61 -20.11
CA MET A 350 14.91 21.18 -20.30
C MET A 350 16.35 20.89 -19.85
N GLU A 351 16.56 19.74 -19.22
CA GLU A 351 17.87 19.27 -18.79
C GLU A 351 18.02 17.77 -19.06
N ASP A 352 19.11 17.40 -19.74
CA ASP A 352 19.57 16.02 -19.84
C ASP A 352 20.40 15.68 -18.59
N LEU A 353 19.86 14.80 -17.75
CA LEU A 353 20.49 14.44 -16.48
C LEU A 353 21.58 13.38 -16.68
N GLY A 354 21.54 12.63 -17.79
CA GLY A 354 22.50 11.59 -18.11
C GLY A 354 21.86 10.25 -18.48
N VAL A 355 22.73 9.26 -18.70
CA VAL A 355 22.37 7.90 -19.14
C VAL A 355 22.12 7.01 -17.94
N ILE A 356 20.99 6.30 -17.91
CA ILE A 356 20.69 5.33 -16.85
C ILE A 356 21.61 4.10 -16.94
N THR A 357 22.06 3.58 -15.81
CA THR A 357 22.98 2.43 -15.74
C THR A 357 22.60 1.48 -14.60
N VAL A 358 23.17 0.27 -14.62
CA VAL A 358 22.96 -0.75 -13.57
C VAL A 358 24.15 -0.76 -12.62
N LYS A 359 23.91 -0.56 -11.33
CA LYS A 359 24.98 -0.54 -10.30
C LYS A 359 25.32 -1.90 -9.71
N ASN A 360 24.45 -2.89 -9.84
CA ASN A 360 24.62 -4.28 -9.38
C ASN A 360 24.54 -5.23 -10.58
N PRO A 361 25.58 -5.28 -11.45
CA PRO A 361 25.52 -6.00 -12.73
C PRO A 361 25.38 -7.53 -12.60
N ASP A 362 25.53 -8.07 -11.39
CA ASP A 362 25.35 -9.47 -11.00
C ASP A 362 23.89 -9.84 -10.66
N TYR A 363 22.94 -8.89 -10.72
CA TYR A 363 21.51 -9.16 -10.48
C TYR A 363 20.89 -10.20 -11.42
N PHE A 364 21.54 -10.43 -12.57
CA PHE A 364 21.16 -11.40 -13.57
C PHE A 364 22.43 -12.00 -14.19
N ASP A 365 22.33 -13.24 -14.63
CA ASP A 365 23.44 -13.96 -15.25
C ASP A 365 23.58 -13.59 -16.74
N PHE A 366 24.38 -12.57 -17.01
CA PHE A 366 24.75 -12.14 -18.37
C PHE A 366 25.90 -12.93 -18.98
N SER A 367 26.40 -13.98 -18.32
CA SER A 367 27.50 -14.77 -18.89
C SER A 367 27.03 -15.48 -20.18
N PRO A 368 27.93 -15.73 -21.13
CA PRO A 368 27.66 -16.69 -22.19
C PRO A 368 27.23 -18.05 -21.62
N GLY A 369 26.45 -18.80 -22.39
CA GLY A 369 26.16 -20.20 -22.11
C GLY A 369 27.40 -21.07 -22.26
N ALA A 370 27.26 -22.37 -21.96
CA ALA A 370 28.34 -23.35 -22.11
C ALA A 370 28.86 -23.47 -23.55
N ASP A 371 28.07 -23.07 -24.55
CA ASP A 371 28.43 -23.02 -25.97
C ASP A 371 29.13 -21.72 -26.39
N GLY A 372 29.40 -20.82 -25.43
CA GLY A 372 30.03 -19.53 -25.67
C GLY A 372 29.10 -18.47 -26.28
N LYS A 373 27.82 -18.79 -26.53
CA LYS A 373 26.84 -17.83 -27.08
C LYS A 373 26.15 -17.05 -25.97
N PRO A 374 25.70 -15.81 -26.23
CA PRO A 374 24.86 -15.08 -25.27
C PRO A 374 23.61 -15.89 -24.91
N LYS A 375 23.29 -15.99 -23.61
CA LYS A 375 22.05 -16.63 -23.16
C LYS A 375 20.84 -15.88 -23.73
N PRO A 376 19.72 -16.57 -23.99
CA PRO A 376 18.48 -15.92 -24.42
C PRO A 376 18.14 -14.72 -23.55
N PHE A 377 17.61 -13.67 -24.19
CA PHE A 377 17.16 -12.45 -23.52
C PHE A 377 18.22 -11.65 -22.74
N THR A 378 19.52 -11.94 -22.88
CA THR A 378 20.58 -11.08 -22.31
C THR A 378 20.87 -9.82 -23.15
N HIS A 379 20.36 -9.77 -24.39
CA HIS A 379 20.65 -8.74 -25.39
C HIS A 379 19.99 -7.38 -25.11
N GLY A 380 19.07 -7.26 -24.16
CA GLY A 380 18.46 -5.98 -23.79
C GLY A 380 19.40 -5.04 -23.04
N PHE A 381 20.57 -5.52 -22.63
CA PHE A 381 21.63 -4.74 -22.00
C PHE A 381 22.94 -4.90 -22.77
N HIS A 382 23.81 -3.92 -22.61
CA HIS A 382 25.18 -3.98 -23.11
C HIS A 382 26.16 -3.33 -22.14
N LYS A 383 27.46 -3.58 -22.34
CA LYS A 383 28.53 -2.89 -21.63
C LYS A 383 29.09 -1.77 -22.51
N LEU A 384 29.24 -0.59 -21.92
CA LEU A 384 29.99 0.51 -22.52
C LEU A 384 31.50 0.22 -22.45
N PRO A 385 32.37 0.99 -23.16
CA PRO A 385 33.80 0.73 -23.19
C PRO A 385 34.50 0.67 -21.82
N ASP A 386 33.97 1.34 -20.79
CA ASP A 386 34.46 1.30 -19.41
C ASP A 386 33.95 0.10 -18.59
N GLY A 387 33.14 -0.78 -19.20
CA GLY A 387 32.54 -1.95 -18.56
C GLY A 387 31.19 -1.70 -17.90
N THR A 388 30.69 -0.45 -17.90
CA THR A 388 29.41 -0.09 -17.29
C THR A 388 28.23 -0.75 -18.00
N LEU A 389 27.38 -1.45 -17.26
CA LEU A 389 26.18 -2.11 -17.78
C LEU A 389 25.02 -1.09 -17.91
N THR A 390 24.40 -1.01 -19.08
CA THR A 390 23.26 -0.11 -19.35
C THR A 390 22.22 -0.78 -20.25
N PRO A 391 20.92 -0.40 -20.14
CA PRO A 391 19.90 -0.80 -21.10
C PRO A 391 20.28 -0.41 -22.53
N LEU A 392 19.95 -1.30 -23.48
CA LEU A 392 20.18 -1.11 -24.91
C LEU A 392 18.86 -0.86 -25.65
N TYR A 393 17.91 -1.82 -25.66
CA TYR A 393 16.78 -1.75 -26.60
C TYR A 393 15.53 -1.03 -26.09
N ALA A 394 14.91 -1.49 -25.00
CA ALA A 394 13.60 -0.99 -24.61
C ALA A 394 13.45 -0.83 -23.10
N HIS A 395 13.19 0.40 -22.67
CA HIS A 395 12.40 0.63 -21.46
C HIS A 395 10.90 0.59 -21.84
N MET A 396 10.04 0.27 -20.89
CA MET A 396 8.58 0.18 -21.14
C MET A 396 7.74 1.11 -20.28
N ALA A 397 8.16 1.39 -19.05
CA ALA A 397 7.49 2.33 -18.18
C ALA A 397 8.50 3.03 -17.27
N MET A 398 8.13 4.21 -16.80
CA MET A 398 8.80 4.86 -15.68
C MET A 398 7.78 5.62 -14.83
N ILE A 399 7.94 5.53 -13.51
CA ILE A 399 7.17 6.31 -12.54
C ILE A 399 8.12 7.08 -11.62
N ALA A 400 7.64 8.19 -11.08
CA ALA A 400 8.23 8.82 -9.91
C ALA A 400 7.33 8.53 -8.70
N THR A 401 7.92 8.01 -7.64
CA THR A 401 7.19 7.68 -6.41
C THR A 401 7.05 8.88 -5.49
N ARG A 402 6.22 8.80 -4.44
CA ARG A 402 5.98 9.87 -3.45
C ARG A 402 7.23 10.37 -2.75
N ASP A 403 8.22 9.48 -2.53
CA ASP A 403 9.50 9.87 -1.94
C ASP A 403 10.50 10.42 -2.98
N GLY A 404 10.14 10.41 -4.25
CA GLY A 404 10.97 10.88 -5.37
C GLY A 404 11.86 9.82 -6.01
N THR A 405 11.84 8.58 -5.50
CA THR A 405 12.54 7.47 -6.16
C THR A 405 11.93 7.22 -7.54
N LEU A 406 12.76 7.10 -8.57
CA LEU A 406 12.29 6.72 -9.91
C LEU A 406 12.38 5.21 -10.07
N TYR A 407 11.35 4.61 -10.65
CA TYR A 407 11.35 3.20 -11.04
C TYR A 407 11.08 3.11 -12.53
N ALA A 408 11.88 2.30 -13.23
CA ALA A 408 11.70 2.02 -14.65
C ALA A 408 11.71 0.51 -14.93
N THR A 409 10.93 0.06 -15.90
CA THR A 409 10.98 -1.31 -16.40
C THR A 409 11.79 -1.40 -17.69
N ILE A 410 12.70 -2.36 -17.76
CA ILE A 410 13.56 -2.64 -18.94
C ILE A 410 13.30 -4.06 -19.42
N LEU A 411 13.29 -4.29 -20.74
CA LEU A 411 13.13 -5.63 -21.30
C LEU A 411 14.46 -6.33 -21.59
N TYR A 412 14.43 -7.66 -21.46
CA TYR A 412 15.49 -8.60 -21.82
C TYR A 412 16.81 -8.40 -21.04
N PRO A 413 16.93 -8.91 -19.79
CA PRO A 413 15.87 -9.59 -19.02
C PRO A 413 14.84 -8.60 -18.46
N PHE A 414 13.63 -9.07 -18.09
CA PHE A 414 12.60 -8.19 -17.55
C PHE A 414 13.02 -7.68 -16.18
N THR A 415 13.34 -6.39 -16.12
CA THR A 415 14.07 -5.78 -15.00
C THR A 415 13.28 -4.61 -14.45
N LEU A 416 13.18 -4.53 -13.12
CA LEU A 416 12.81 -3.30 -12.41
C LEU A 416 14.10 -2.57 -12.01
N LEU A 417 14.26 -1.33 -12.47
CA LEU A 417 15.40 -0.47 -12.15
C LEU A 417 14.96 0.61 -11.15
N ARG A 418 15.51 0.58 -9.93
CA ARG A 418 15.30 1.58 -8.86
C ARG A 418 16.40 2.64 -8.90
N ILE A 419 16.05 3.90 -9.11
CA ILE A 419 16.98 5.04 -9.16
C ILE A 419 16.72 5.96 -7.96
N ASP A 420 17.59 5.84 -6.95
CA ASP A 420 17.47 6.56 -5.67
C ASP A 420 18.02 8.00 -5.73
N GLN A 421 18.76 8.38 -6.79
CA GLN A 421 19.45 9.68 -6.90
C GLN A 421 18.52 10.90 -6.84
N PHE A 422 17.25 10.73 -7.20
CA PHE A 422 16.24 11.80 -7.21
C PHE A 422 15.29 11.73 -6.03
N LYS A 423 15.47 10.73 -5.15
CA LYS A 423 14.75 10.67 -3.89
C LYS A 423 14.85 12.03 -3.21
N ILE A 424 13.70 12.61 -2.92
CA ILE A 424 13.63 13.84 -2.15
C ILE A 424 14.25 13.46 -0.81
N PRO A 425 15.36 14.11 -0.40
CA PRO A 425 15.94 13.85 0.90
C PRO A 425 14.79 13.94 1.89
N GLU A 426 14.56 12.86 2.63
CA GLU A 426 13.60 12.94 3.72
C GLU A 426 14.06 14.14 4.53
N LYS A 427 13.25 15.21 4.53
CA LYS A 427 13.58 16.38 5.34
C LYS A 427 13.82 15.79 6.69
N THR A 428 15.05 15.83 7.21
CA THR A 428 15.37 15.22 8.49
C THR A 428 14.49 15.94 9.49
N LEU A 429 13.34 15.32 9.78
CA LEU A 429 12.31 15.97 10.54
C LEU A 429 12.94 16.19 11.89
N LYS A 430 13.06 17.46 12.26
CA LYS A 430 13.53 17.80 13.59
C LYS A 430 12.42 17.41 14.55
N VAL A 431 12.79 17.13 15.80
CA VAL A 431 11.81 16.86 16.88
C VAL A 431 10.75 17.98 17.00
N SER A 432 11.05 19.18 16.50
CA SER A 432 10.13 20.33 16.45
C SER A 432 9.29 20.47 15.18
N ASP A 433 9.53 19.67 14.13
CA ASP A 433 8.78 19.75 12.88
C ASP A 433 7.40 19.09 13.02
N PRO A 434 6.32 19.68 12.47
CA PRO A 434 5.00 19.07 12.41
C PRO A 434 5.00 17.66 11.83
N GLY A 435 4.32 16.74 12.51
CA GLY A 435 4.17 15.34 12.10
C GLY A 435 5.41 14.48 12.37
N PHE A 436 6.47 15.02 12.97
CA PHE A 436 7.64 14.24 13.38
C PHE A 436 7.23 13.10 14.31
N ALA A 437 6.51 13.40 15.39
CA ALA A 437 6.21 12.41 16.42
C ALA A 437 5.25 11.33 15.87
N ALA A 438 4.24 11.75 15.11
CA ALA A 438 3.29 10.82 14.46
C ALA A 438 4.01 9.84 13.50
N LYS A 439 4.91 10.32 12.64
CA LYS A 439 5.68 9.44 11.73
C LYS A 439 6.60 8.49 12.47
N GLN A 440 7.26 8.94 13.54
CA GLN A 440 8.07 8.06 14.38
C GLN A 440 7.22 6.99 15.06
N TYR A 441 5.97 7.30 15.44
CA TYR A 441 5.05 6.29 15.96
C TYR A 441 4.66 5.27 14.89
N CYS A 442 4.29 5.71 13.68
CA CYS A 442 4.05 4.81 12.53
C CYS A 442 5.25 3.87 12.29
N ARG A 443 6.47 4.41 12.33
CA ARG A 443 7.71 3.60 12.20
C ARG A 443 7.82 2.55 13.29
N ALA A 444 7.59 2.91 14.55
CA ALA A 444 7.63 1.98 15.66
C ALA A 444 6.59 0.85 15.55
N VAL A 445 5.41 1.13 14.98
CA VAL A 445 4.40 0.10 14.67
C VAL A 445 4.85 -0.84 13.56
N LEU A 446 5.51 -0.34 12.51
CA LEU A 446 6.08 -1.19 11.47
C LEU A 446 7.20 -2.09 12.01
N ASP A 447 8.08 -1.54 12.85
CA ASP A 447 9.14 -2.32 13.52
C ASP A 447 8.53 -3.36 14.48
N ALA A 448 7.38 -3.07 15.11
CA ALA A 448 6.63 -4.04 15.89
C ALA A 448 6.07 -5.18 15.03
N CYS A 449 5.55 -4.91 13.83
CA CYS A 449 5.12 -5.95 12.90
C CYS A 449 6.29 -6.88 12.52
N ASP A 450 7.47 -6.31 12.23
CA ASP A 450 8.68 -7.07 11.89
C ASP A 450 9.14 -7.96 13.06
N ARG A 451 9.10 -7.43 14.28
CA ARG A 451 9.40 -8.21 15.50
C ARG A 451 8.43 -9.35 15.71
N VAL A 452 7.12 -9.13 15.57
CA VAL A 452 6.12 -10.21 15.68
C VAL A 452 6.33 -11.27 14.60
N GLU A 453 6.58 -10.86 13.35
CA GLU A 453 6.87 -11.79 12.25
C GLU A 453 8.12 -12.64 12.51
N SER A 454 9.14 -12.06 13.15
CA SER A 454 10.38 -12.79 13.50
C SER A 454 10.14 -13.94 14.50
N ASN A 455 9.08 -13.87 15.29
CA ASN A 455 8.68 -14.89 16.26
C ASN A 455 7.66 -15.91 15.70
N LEU A 456 7.33 -15.82 14.41
CA LEU A 456 6.24 -16.59 13.81
C LEU A 456 6.40 -18.10 13.97
N SER A 457 7.62 -18.63 13.88
CA SER A 457 7.86 -20.07 14.06
C SER A 457 7.47 -20.57 15.44
N GLU A 458 7.68 -19.77 16.49
CA GLU A 458 7.28 -20.14 17.86
C GLU A 458 5.77 -19.97 18.05
N ILE A 459 5.18 -18.91 17.47
CA ILE A 459 3.73 -18.71 17.48
C ILE A 459 3.01 -19.89 16.79
N THR A 460 3.50 -20.34 15.65
CA THR A 460 2.94 -21.49 14.93
C THR A 460 2.97 -22.78 15.77
N LYS A 461 4.07 -23.06 16.50
CA LYS A 461 4.13 -24.23 17.40
C LYS A 461 3.08 -24.15 18.51
N VAL A 462 2.93 -23.00 19.15
CA VAL A 462 1.92 -22.79 20.19
C VAL A 462 0.52 -22.91 19.60
N ALA A 463 0.30 -22.37 18.41
CA ALA A 463 -0.98 -22.46 17.71
C ALA A 463 -1.41 -23.91 17.43
N GLU A 464 -0.48 -24.79 17.06
CA GLU A 464 -0.75 -26.23 16.89
C GLU A 464 -1.23 -26.88 18.20
N ILE A 465 -0.58 -26.56 19.33
CA ILE A 465 -1.01 -27.04 20.66
C ILE A 465 -2.43 -26.55 20.97
N VAL A 466 -2.70 -25.26 20.72
CA VAL A 466 -4.03 -24.68 20.98
C VAL A 466 -5.09 -25.29 20.08
N ALA A 467 -4.79 -25.48 18.79
CA ALA A 467 -5.68 -26.10 17.82
C ALA A 467 -6.04 -27.53 18.23
N GLU A 468 -5.05 -28.36 18.57
CA GLU A 468 -5.26 -29.72 19.06
C GLU A 468 -6.15 -29.76 20.31
N ARG A 469 -5.83 -28.92 21.30
CA ARG A 469 -6.62 -28.83 22.54
C ARG A 469 -8.05 -28.37 22.26
N HIS A 470 -8.23 -27.39 21.38
CA HIS A 470 -9.54 -26.88 21.02
C HIS A 470 -10.38 -27.95 20.30
N MET A 471 -9.84 -28.60 19.27
CA MET A 471 -10.55 -29.67 18.53
C MET A 471 -10.97 -30.83 19.44
N ASN A 472 -10.21 -31.10 20.50
CA ASN A 472 -10.52 -32.12 21.50
C ASN A 472 -11.46 -31.65 22.63
N GLY A 473 -12.15 -30.52 22.46
CA GLY A 473 -13.19 -30.05 23.39
C GLY A 473 -12.76 -28.96 24.38
N GLY A 474 -11.50 -28.51 24.32
CA GLY A 474 -10.96 -27.40 25.10
C GLY A 474 -11.52 -26.04 24.64
N LEU A 475 -11.69 -25.10 25.56
CA LEU A 475 -12.02 -23.71 25.21
C LEU A 475 -10.76 -22.84 25.21
N ILE A 476 -10.78 -21.82 24.34
CA ILE A 476 -9.81 -20.74 24.35
C ILE A 476 -10.47 -19.59 25.11
N GLY A 477 -9.90 -19.18 26.24
CA GLY A 477 -10.53 -18.19 27.11
C GLY A 477 -9.55 -17.24 27.77
N PHE A 478 -10.07 -16.47 28.71
CA PHE A 478 -9.40 -15.32 29.31
C PHE A 478 -9.47 -15.42 30.84
N TYR A 479 -8.51 -16.09 31.46
CA TYR A 479 -8.49 -16.28 32.92
C TYR A 479 -7.08 -16.35 33.52
N PRO A 480 -6.77 -15.54 34.56
CA PRO A 480 -7.55 -14.41 35.02
C PRO A 480 -7.69 -13.30 33.96
N ILE A 481 -8.80 -12.56 33.99
CA ILE A 481 -8.92 -11.30 33.25
C ILE A 481 -8.08 -10.25 33.96
N VAL A 482 -7.20 -9.57 33.25
CA VAL A 482 -6.26 -8.58 33.81
C VAL A 482 -6.57 -7.13 33.46
N TYR A 483 -7.60 -6.89 32.62
CA TYR A 483 -8.11 -5.55 32.29
C TYR A 483 -7.05 -4.62 31.67
N GLN A 484 -6.20 -5.15 30.77
CA GLN A 484 -5.15 -4.40 30.07
C GLN A 484 -5.27 -4.45 28.53
N GLY A 485 -6.44 -4.83 28.01
CA GLY A 485 -6.84 -4.60 26.61
C GLY A 485 -6.76 -5.82 25.69
N LEU A 486 -5.75 -6.69 25.81
CA LEU A 486 -5.60 -7.82 24.87
C LEU A 486 -6.80 -8.77 24.92
N GLN A 487 -7.23 -9.17 26.12
CA GLN A 487 -8.36 -10.10 26.26
C GLN A 487 -9.65 -9.49 25.71
N ASP A 488 -9.89 -8.20 25.94
CA ASP A 488 -11.03 -7.48 25.39
C ASP A 488 -10.97 -7.43 23.85
N GLU A 489 -9.77 -7.22 23.28
CA GLU A 489 -9.55 -7.21 21.84
C GLU A 489 -9.78 -8.57 21.18
N LEU A 490 -9.51 -9.68 21.85
CA LEU A 490 -9.76 -11.01 21.30
C LEU A 490 -11.19 -11.52 21.60
N TRP A 491 -11.93 -10.84 22.48
CA TRP A 491 -13.26 -11.26 22.90
C TRP A 491 -14.37 -10.65 22.03
N GLY A 492 -15.06 -11.50 21.25
CA GLY A 492 -16.24 -11.06 20.49
C GLY A 492 -15.96 -10.12 19.33
N ARG A 493 -14.75 -10.14 18.77
CA ARG A 493 -14.38 -9.34 17.61
C ARG A 493 -14.65 -10.02 16.27
N SER A 494 -15.04 -9.20 15.29
CA SER A 494 -15.14 -9.62 13.88
C SER A 494 -13.86 -10.31 13.43
N GLY A 495 -14.00 -11.43 12.74
CA GLY A 495 -12.85 -12.21 12.26
C GLY A 495 -12.04 -12.92 13.34
N GLY A 496 -12.49 -12.93 14.60
CA GLY A 496 -11.97 -13.79 15.68
C GLY A 496 -12.86 -15.02 15.92
N PHE A 497 -12.43 -15.92 16.82
CA PHE A 497 -13.20 -17.13 17.16
C PHE A 497 -14.52 -16.79 17.85
N VAL A 498 -15.61 -17.40 17.39
CA VAL A 498 -16.93 -17.30 18.05
C VAL A 498 -16.87 -17.82 19.48
N ASN A 499 -16.12 -18.90 19.68
CA ASN A 499 -15.99 -19.62 20.94
C ASN A 499 -14.82 -19.14 21.82
N ALA A 500 -14.24 -17.98 21.54
CA ALA A 500 -13.27 -17.35 22.43
C ALA A 500 -13.97 -16.79 23.68
N GLY A 501 -13.66 -17.35 24.85
CA GLY A 501 -14.26 -17.05 26.14
C GLY A 501 -14.75 -18.32 26.83
N PHE A 502 -14.44 -18.49 28.12
CA PHE A 502 -14.93 -19.64 28.91
C PHE A 502 -16.44 -19.60 29.15
N ASP A 503 -17.04 -18.43 28.97
CA ASP A 503 -18.47 -18.19 28.96
C ASP A 503 -19.12 -18.54 27.61
N ARG A 504 -18.36 -18.90 26.56
CA ARG A 504 -18.84 -19.17 25.19
C ARG A 504 -18.65 -20.61 24.70
N PRO A 505 -19.10 -21.63 25.46
CA PRO A 505 -18.92 -23.01 25.06
C PRO A 505 -19.78 -23.34 23.82
N PHE A 506 -19.24 -24.09 22.86
CA PHE A 506 -20.01 -24.60 21.71
C PHE A 506 -20.94 -25.78 22.04
N LYS A 507 -20.90 -26.27 23.29
CA LYS A 507 -21.80 -27.29 23.81
C LYS A 507 -22.09 -27.07 25.29
N LYS A 508 -23.32 -27.37 25.70
CA LYS A 508 -23.82 -27.09 27.06
C LYS A 508 -23.09 -27.89 28.15
N GLU A 509 -22.83 -29.17 27.89
CA GLU A 509 -22.17 -30.06 28.83
C GLU A 509 -20.76 -30.41 28.32
N ARG A 510 -19.76 -30.19 29.19
CA ARG A 510 -18.34 -30.48 28.93
C ARG A 510 -17.81 -31.42 30.00
N SER A 511 -17.09 -32.46 29.59
CA SER A 511 -16.51 -33.42 30.52
C SER A 511 -15.34 -32.81 31.31
N PRO A 512 -14.94 -33.40 32.45
CA PRO A 512 -13.72 -33.01 33.16
C PRO A 512 -12.47 -33.08 32.27
N GLU A 513 -12.37 -34.05 31.37
CA GLU A 513 -11.26 -34.25 30.44
C GLU A 513 -11.15 -33.09 29.45
N GLU A 514 -12.28 -32.61 28.93
CA GLU A 514 -12.31 -31.46 28.04
C GLU A 514 -11.91 -30.17 28.74
N ARG A 515 -12.34 -29.98 29.99
CA ARG A 515 -11.97 -28.81 30.81
C ARG A 515 -10.47 -28.77 31.12
N LYS A 516 -9.81 -29.95 31.22
CA LYS A 516 -8.34 -30.01 31.33
C LYS A 516 -7.65 -29.47 30.07
N LEU A 517 -8.32 -29.46 28.92
CA LEU A 517 -7.75 -28.97 27.66
C LEU A 517 -7.90 -27.45 27.48
N ASP A 518 -8.53 -26.73 28.40
CA ASP A 518 -8.71 -25.29 28.31
C ASP A 518 -7.37 -24.54 28.15
N VAL A 519 -7.40 -23.50 27.33
CA VAL A 519 -6.29 -22.58 27.08
C VAL A 519 -6.69 -21.19 27.58
N SER A 520 -5.79 -20.52 28.30
CA SER A 520 -5.97 -19.14 28.74
C SER A 520 -4.97 -18.22 28.04
N ILE A 521 -5.48 -17.13 27.45
CA ILE A 521 -4.69 -16.04 26.86
C ILE A 521 -4.75 -14.84 27.79
N ILE A 522 -3.58 -14.32 28.18
CA ILE A 522 -3.45 -13.20 29.11
C ILE A 522 -2.41 -12.20 28.60
N GLY A 523 -2.76 -10.92 28.49
CA GLY A 523 -1.85 -9.87 28.03
C GLY A 523 -1.64 -8.78 29.06
N TRP A 524 -0.38 -8.47 29.35
CA TRP A 524 0.03 -7.38 30.24
C TRP A 524 0.69 -6.27 29.43
N GLY A 525 0.15 -5.06 29.53
CA GLY A 525 0.74 -3.84 29.00
C GLY A 525 1.62 -3.08 30.01
N ALA A 526 1.39 -3.35 31.29
CA ALA A 526 2.06 -2.75 32.44
C ALA A 526 2.06 -3.73 33.62
N LYS A 527 2.50 -3.26 34.80
CA LYS A 527 2.49 -4.04 36.04
C LYS A 527 1.11 -4.66 36.34
N PRO A 528 1.05 -5.81 37.04
CA PRO A 528 -0.20 -6.46 37.42
C PRO A 528 -1.09 -5.54 38.28
N THR A 529 -2.39 -5.59 38.02
CA THR A 529 -3.41 -4.80 38.74
C THR A 529 -4.42 -5.68 39.49
N VAL A 530 -4.43 -7.00 39.21
CA VAL A 530 -5.41 -7.94 39.77
C VAL A 530 -4.86 -8.61 41.02
N LYS A 531 -5.69 -8.65 42.07
CA LYS A 531 -5.36 -9.35 43.32
C LYS A 531 -5.33 -10.86 43.11
N ASN A 532 -4.37 -11.54 43.75
CA ASN A 532 -4.22 -13.00 43.74
C ASN A 532 -4.10 -13.60 42.32
N GLU A 533 -3.62 -12.82 41.35
CA GLU A 533 -3.52 -13.21 39.93
C GLU A 533 -2.69 -14.50 39.76
N VAL A 534 -1.49 -14.53 40.33
CA VAL A 534 -0.57 -15.69 40.32
C VAL A 534 -1.22 -16.94 40.90
N SER A 535 -1.94 -16.82 42.03
CA SER A 535 -2.66 -17.95 42.64
C SER A 535 -3.78 -18.48 41.74
N ARG A 536 -4.49 -17.59 41.03
CA ARG A 536 -5.52 -17.99 40.05
C ARG A 536 -4.92 -18.68 38.83
N MET A 537 -3.79 -18.20 38.32
CA MET A 537 -3.03 -18.85 37.25
C MET A 537 -2.57 -20.25 37.68
N LYS A 538 -2.01 -20.37 38.89
CA LYS A 538 -1.60 -21.67 39.46
C LYS A 538 -2.76 -22.66 39.53
N SER A 539 -3.92 -22.24 40.06
CA SER A 539 -5.12 -23.07 40.12
C SER A 539 -5.62 -23.51 38.73
N PHE A 540 -5.50 -22.64 37.72
CA PHE A 540 -5.86 -22.98 36.34
C PHE A 540 -4.91 -24.03 35.74
N LYS A 541 -3.63 -23.99 36.07
CA LYS A 541 -2.65 -25.01 35.64
C LYS A 541 -2.81 -26.34 36.36
N GLU A 542 -3.08 -26.32 37.66
CA GLU A 542 -3.28 -27.54 38.48
C GLU A 542 -4.46 -28.38 37.98
N ARG A 543 -5.46 -27.76 37.34
CA ARG A 543 -6.57 -28.46 36.68
C ARG A 543 -6.30 -28.85 35.22
N GLY A 544 -5.06 -28.75 34.75
CA GLY A 544 -4.60 -29.14 33.41
C GLY A 544 -4.54 -28.03 32.36
N GLY A 545 -4.99 -26.82 32.69
CA GLY A 545 -5.07 -25.71 31.74
C GLY A 545 -3.71 -25.22 31.24
N TYR A 546 -3.68 -24.69 30.01
CA TYR A 546 -2.48 -24.16 29.35
C TYR A 546 -2.54 -22.63 29.28
N ILE A 547 -1.50 -21.92 29.72
CA ILE A 547 -1.48 -20.46 29.83
C ILE A 547 -0.48 -19.86 28.84
N ILE A 548 -0.98 -18.96 27.99
CA ILE A 548 -0.22 -18.15 27.05
C ILE A 548 -0.17 -16.72 27.58
N GLY A 549 1.03 -16.24 27.87
CA GLY A 549 1.28 -14.87 28.31
C GLY A 549 1.80 -13.97 27.18
N PHE A 550 1.40 -12.71 27.19
CA PHE A 550 1.92 -11.65 26.32
C PHE A 550 2.30 -10.44 27.16
N GLY A 551 3.44 -9.82 26.89
CA GLY A 551 3.84 -8.59 27.59
C GLY A 551 5.34 -8.37 27.63
N PRO A 552 5.81 -7.25 28.22
CA PRO A 552 7.23 -6.96 28.35
C PRO A 552 7.88 -7.95 29.33
N LYS A 553 8.64 -8.92 28.81
CA LYS A 553 9.23 -10.00 29.62
C LYS A 553 10.22 -9.48 30.66
N ASP A 554 10.90 -8.39 30.32
CA ASP A 554 11.93 -7.78 31.17
C ASP A 554 11.36 -6.85 32.26
N LEU A 555 10.03 -6.64 32.32
CA LEU A 555 9.42 -5.84 33.37
C LEU A 555 9.43 -6.61 34.71
N PRO A 556 10.17 -6.15 35.75
CA PRO A 556 10.38 -6.92 36.97
C PRO A 556 9.07 -7.31 37.70
N GLU A 557 8.05 -6.46 37.64
CA GLU A 557 6.74 -6.70 38.26
C GLU A 557 5.95 -7.86 37.63
N LEU A 558 6.37 -8.36 36.46
CA LEU A 558 5.76 -9.51 35.79
C LEU A 558 6.53 -10.82 35.98
N ALA A 559 7.62 -10.83 36.75
CA ALA A 559 8.49 -12.00 36.88
C ALA A 559 7.76 -13.28 37.33
N GLU A 560 6.77 -13.16 38.23
CA GLU A 560 5.99 -14.31 38.70
C GLU A 560 4.97 -14.76 37.65
N GLN A 561 4.35 -13.84 36.90
CA GLN A 561 3.44 -14.14 35.79
C GLN A 561 4.18 -14.90 34.69
N VAL A 562 5.36 -14.42 34.30
CA VAL A 562 6.21 -15.06 33.29
C VAL A 562 6.54 -16.50 33.68
N LYS A 563 6.86 -16.76 34.96
CA LYS A 563 7.12 -18.12 35.47
C LYS A 563 5.87 -19.02 35.46
N MET A 564 4.68 -18.44 35.66
CA MET A 564 3.45 -19.22 35.68
C MET A 564 2.96 -19.60 34.28
N CYS A 565 3.20 -18.78 33.26
CA CYS A 565 2.81 -19.08 31.89
C CYS A 565 3.55 -20.31 31.34
N ASP A 566 2.89 -21.10 30.49
CA ASP A 566 3.51 -22.20 29.77
C ASP A 566 4.37 -21.69 28.60
N VAL A 567 3.93 -20.59 28.00
CA VAL A 567 4.67 -19.85 26.98
C VAL A 567 4.46 -18.35 27.15
N TRP A 568 5.48 -17.56 26.80
CA TRP A 568 5.46 -16.10 26.88
C TRP A 568 5.92 -15.49 25.57
N PHE A 569 5.07 -14.67 24.96
CA PHE A 569 5.41 -13.83 23.81
C PHE A 569 5.81 -12.43 24.28
N ASP A 570 7.10 -12.16 24.19
CA ASP A 570 7.67 -10.88 24.63
C ASP A 570 7.32 -9.75 23.66
N THR A 571 6.91 -8.60 24.19
CA THR A 571 6.72 -7.38 23.39
C THR A 571 8.05 -6.80 22.91
N GLY A 572 9.16 -7.10 23.60
CA GLY A 572 10.51 -6.65 23.26
C GLY A 572 10.69 -5.14 23.42
N THR A 573 9.90 -4.52 24.30
CA THR A 573 9.97 -3.08 24.63
C THR A 573 10.81 -2.80 25.89
N GLY A 574 11.15 -3.84 26.66
CA GLY A 574 11.85 -3.70 27.94
C GLY A 574 10.98 -3.07 29.02
N GLU A 575 11.60 -2.36 29.96
CA GLU A 575 10.92 -1.69 31.08
C GLU A 575 10.20 -0.38 30.68
N ASP A 576 10.53 0.21 29.52
CA ASP A 576 9.99 1.48 29.05
C ASP A 576 9.48 1.37 27.61
N ASP A 577 8.17 1.25 27.46
CA ASP A 577 7.52 1.06 26.16
C ASP A 577 7.19 2.36 25.42
N ARG A 578 7.64 3.51 25.91
CA ARG A 578 7.46 4.82 25.25
C ARG A 578 8.47 4.96 24.10
N CYS A 579 7.98 4.98 22.87
CA CYS A 579 8.83 4.96 21.69
C CYS A 579 9.24 6.35 21.17
N ILE A 580 8.62 7.43 21.66
CA ILE A 580 8.87 8.80 21.20
C ILE A 580 9.55 9.62 22.30
N GLN A 581 10.65 10.29 21.96
CA GLN A 581 11.31 11.28 22.81
C GLN A 581 11.12 12.69 22.25
N PHE A 582 10.71 13.62 23.11
CA PHE A 582 10.44 15.01 22.77
C PHE A 582 11.63 15.94 23.03
N SER A 583 11.48 17.20 22.60
CA SER A 583 12.54 18.22 22.64
C SER A 583 12.99 18.67 24.03
N ASP A 584 12.20 18.34 25.06
CA ASP A 584 12.45 18.58 26.48
C ASP A 584 12.98 17.32 27.22
N GLY A 585 13.19 16.22 26.49
CA GLY A 585 13.66 14.94 27.03
C GLY A 585 12.55 14.04 27.59
N SER A 586 11.31 14.51 27.68
CA SER A 586 10.18 13.64 28.06
C SER A 586 9.86 12.64 26.95
N LYS A 587 9.25 11.50 27.33
CA LYS A 587 8.88 10.42 26.41
C LYS A 587 7.39 10.12 26.45
N ALA A 588 6.82 9.61 25.35
CA ALA A 588 5.45 9.09 25.25
C ALA A 588 5.32 8.10 24.08
N GLY A 589 4.08 7.72 23.72
CA GLY A 589 3.78 6.79 22.62
C GLY A 589 4.02 5.36 23.06
N ARG A 590 3.12 4.81 23.89
CA ARG A 590 3.27 3.47 24.44
C ARG A 590 2.94 2.41 23.39
N LEU A 591 3.57 1.24 23.53
CA LEU A 591 3.54 0.17 22.51
C LEU A 591 3.03 -1.16 23.03
N ASN A 592 3.08 -1.46 24.33
CA ASN A 592 2.81 -2.83 24.79
C ASN A 592 1.41 -3.32 24.44
N TYR A 593 0.37 -2.49 24.56
CA TYR A 593 -1.00 -2.87 24.18
C TYR A 593 -1.12 -3.18 22.69
N LEU A 594 -0.44 -2.41 21.83
CA LEU A 594 -0.41 -2.64 20.38
C LEU A 594 0.32 -3.95 20.05
N VAL A 595 1.51 -4.18 20.63
CA VAL A 595 2.32 -5.37 20.34
C VAL A 595 1.63 -6.63 20.86
N ASN A 596 0.98 -6.57 22.02
CA ASN A 596 0.16 -7.66 22.53
C ASN A 596 -0.98 -8.01 21.57
N ALA A 597 -1.70 -7.00 21.07
CA ALA A 597 -2.79 -7.21 20.11
C ALA A 597 -2.28 -7.80 18.78
N LEU A 598 -1.13 -7.33 18.26
CA LEU A 598 -0.51 -7.92 17.07
C LEU A 598 -0.19 -9.41 17.27
N ASN A 599 0.48 -9.77 18.37
CA ASN A 599 0.79 -11.16 18.67
C ASN A 599 -0.48 -12.01 18.86
N GLY A 600 -1.52 -11.48 19.52
CA GLY A 600 -2.78 -12.17 19.72
C GLY A 600 -3.52 -12.48 18.42
N TRP A 601 -3.56 -11.53 17.48
CA TRP A 601 -4.15 -11.75 16.16
C TRP A 601 -3.30 -12.67 15.27
N VAL A 602 -1.97 -12.62 15.36
CA VAL A 602 -1.08 -13.58 14.68
C VAL A 602 -1.25 -14.99 15.23
N LEU A 603 -1.37 -15.16 16.55
CA LEU A 603 -1.71 -16.45 17.15
C LEU A 603 -3.08 -16.94 16.68
N THR A 604 -4.09 -16.06 16.62
CA THR A 604 -5.42 -16.40 16.11
C THR A 604 -5.36 -16.90 14.66
N ALA A 605 -4.55 -16.26 13.81
CA ALA A 605 -4.33 -16.67 12.43
C ALA A 605 -3.74 -18.08 12.33
N GLU A 606 -2.70 -18.36 13.12
CA GLU A 606 -2.03 -19.66 13.09
C GLU A 606 -2.89 -20.78 13.69
N ILE A 607 -3.72 -20.48 14.71
CA ILE A 607 -4.68 -21.48 15.24
C ILE A 607 -5.70 -21.82 14.15
N PHE A 608 -6.20 -20.81 13.42
CA PHE A 608 -7.11 -21.05 12.30
C PHE A 608 -6.45 -21.94 11.25
N SER A 609 -5.23 -21.62 10.82
CA SER A 609 -4.50 -22.42 9.83
C SER A 609 -4.21 -23.86 10.31
N ALA A 610 -3.87 -24.04 11.59
CA ALA A 610 -3.65 -25.38 12.16
C ALA A 610 -4.92 -26.23 12.12
N ILE A 611 -6.07 -25.65 12.43
CA ILE A 611 -7.37 -26.36 12.37
C ILE A 611 -7.74 -26.71 10.92
N THR A 612 -7.50 -25.82 9.94
CA THR A 612 -7.79 -26.16 8.52
C THR A 612 -6.90 -27.27 7.98
N ARG A 613 -5.65 -27.38 8.44
CA ARG A 613 -4.78 -28.54 8.12
C ARG A 613 -5.30 -29.87 8.64
N LYS A 614 -6.21 -29.86 9.62
CA LYS A 614 -6.90 -31.04 10.14
C LYS A 614 -8.28 -31.26 9.52
N GLY A 615 -8.64 -30.48 8.49
CA GLY A 615 -9.88 -30.67 7.72
C GLY A 615 -11.11 -29.96 8.29
N HIS A 616 -10.95 -29.05 9.25
CA HIS A 616 -12.05 -28.30 9.84
C HIS A 616 -11.93 -26.80 9.56
N THR A 617 -13.08 -26.11 9.47
CA THR A 617 -13.13 -24.65 9.42
C THR A 617 -13.62 -24.13 10.78
N PRO A 618 -12.84 -23.38 11.56
CA PRO A 618 -13.31 -22.85 12.85
C PRO A 618 -14.52 -21.90 12.72
N ALA A 619 -15.36 -21.85 13.75
CA ALA A 619 -16.42 -20.85 13.86
C ALA A 619 -15.83 -19.45 14.09
N MET A 620 -15.98 -18.56 13.10
CA MET A 620 -15.45 -17.19 13.12
C MET A 620 -16.56 -16.15 13.12
N TRP A 621 -16.35 -15.05 13.84
CA TRP A 621 -17.28 -13.92 13.88
C TRP A 621 -17.36 -13.19 12.55
N LYS A 622 -18.58 -12.85 12.14
CA LYS A 622 -18.84 -11.75 11.20
C LYS A 622 -19.13 -10.49 12.00
N ALA A 623 -18.67 -9.33 11.54
CA ALA A 623 -19.03 -8.07 12.20
C ALA A 623 -20.55 -7.89 12.25
N TYR A 624 -21.06 -7.50 13.42
CA TYR A 624 -22.47 -7.16 13.61
C TYR A 624 -22.88 -5.88 12.88
N LEU A 625 -21.89 -5.13 12.38
CA LEU A 625 -22.07 -3.99 11.49
C LEU A 625 -22.74 -4.39 10.17
N TYR A 626 -22.57 -5.64 9.71
CA TYR A 626 -23.30 -6.12 8.54
C TYR A 626 -24.77 -6.37 8.88
N ASN A 627 -25.67 -6.11 7.93
CA ASN A 627 -27.11 -6.31 8.13
C ASN A 627 -27.49 -7.75 8.52
N ASP A 628 -26.72 -8.75 8.07
CA ASP A 628 -26.89 -10.17 8.42
C ASP A 628 -25.94 -10.66 9.55
N GLY A 629 -25.16 -9.75 10.15
CA GLY A 629 -24.18 -10.05 11.18
C GLY A 629 -24.77 -10.69 12.46
N PRO A 630 -25.89 -10.18 13.01
CA PRO A 630 -26.56 -10.80 14.17
C PRO A 630 -27.01 -12.24 13.88
N GLN A 631 -27.63 -12.48 12.72
CA GLN A 631 -28.10 -13.81 12.31
C GLN A 631 -26.91 -14.78 12.12
N TRP A 632 -25.79 -14.27 11.64
CA TRP A 632 -24.53 -15.03 11.60
C TRP A 632 -24.08 -15.44 13.01
N GLY A 633 -24.09 -14.50 13.95
CA GLY A 633 -23.75 -14.77 15.36
C GLY A 633 -24.65 -15.84 15.98
N ASP A 634 -25.96 -15.70 15.82
CA ASP A 634 -26.96 -16.64 16.32
C ASP A 634 -26.79 -18.05 15.77
N LYS A 635 -26.23 -18.19 14.57
CA LYS A 635 -25.99 -19.50 13.94
C LYS A 635 -24.91 -20.32 14.65
N TYR A 636 -23.86 -19.68 15.17
CA TYR A 636 -22.69 -20.38 15.71
C TYR A 636 -22.51 -20.23 17.23
N LEU A 637 -22.84 -19.07 17.79
CA LEU A 637 -22.65 -18.80 19.22
C LEU A 637 -23.42 -19.83 20.07
N TYR A 638 -22.71 -20.44 21.01
CA TYR A 638 -23.20 -21.53 21.88
C TYR A 638 -23.60 -22.85 21.19
N LYS A 639 -23.40 -22.98 19.87
CA LYS A 639 -24.00 -24.06 19.07
C LYS A 639 -22.99 -24.87 18.26
N LYS A 640 -21.99 -24.21 17.69
CA LYS A 640 -21.05 -24.83 16.75
C LYS A 640 -19.63 -24.45 17.10
N GLN A 641 -18.74 -25.44 16.95
CA GLN A 641 -17.30 -25.26 17.01
C GLN A 641 -16.71 -24.98 15.63
N PHE A 642 -17.28 -25.63 14.60
CA PHE A 642 -16.82 -25.56 13.22
C PHE A 642 -17.94 -25.12 12.26
N MET A 643 -17.52 -24.64 11.10
CA MET A 643 -18.33 -24.18 9.99
C MET A 643 -18.23 -25.15 8.81
N ASP A 644 -18.66 -26.40 9.01
CA ASP A 644 -18.50 -27.48 8.03
C ASP A 644 -19.18 -27.18 6.68
N GLU A 645 -20.14 -26.26 6.66
CA GLU A 645 -20.77 -25.74 5.45
C GLU A 645 -19.86 -24.87 4.55
N TYR A 646 -18.70 -24.42 5.05
CA TYR A 646 -17.72 -23.62 4.32
C TYR A 646 -16.34 -24.28 4.42
N PRO A 647 -16.07 -25.37 3.68
CA PRO A 647 -14.79 -26.06 3.75
C PRO A 647 -13.68 -25.15 3.24
N VAL A 648 -12.63 -24.99 4.05
CA VAL A 648 -11.42 -24.25 3.70
C VAL A 648 -10.30 -25.25 3.44
N ALA A 649 -9.60 -25.10 2.32
CA ALA A 649 -8.46 -25.94 1.99
C ALA A 649 -7.34 -25.79 3.05
N PRO A 650 -6.52 -26.83 3.29
CA PRO A 650 -5.40 -26.75 4.23
C PRO A 650 -4.52 -25.53 3.97
N ILE A 651 -4.35 -24.68 4.97
CA ILE A 651 -3.56 -23.45 4.84
C ILE A 651 -2.14 -23.69 5.37
N PRO A 652 -1.09 -23.33 4.61
CA PRO A 652 0.29 -23.46 5.06
C PRO A 652 0.58 -22.61 6.32
N GLU A 653 1.53 -23.10 7.12
CA GLU A 653 2.07 -22.37 8.29
C GLU A 653 2.54 -20.97 7.91
N GLY A 654 2.23 -19.99 8.76
CA GLY A 654 2.65 -18.61 8.59
C GLY A 654 1.96 -17.83 7.47
N TYR A 655 1.12 -18.45 6.64
CA TYR A 655 0.52 -17.77 5.49
C TYR A 655 -0.46 -16.67 5.93
N LEU A 656 -1.42 -16.99 6.80
CA LEU A 656 -2.41 -16.01 7.28
C LEU A 656 -1.80 -15.00 8.24
N ALA A 657 -0.85 -15.40 9.07
CA ALA A 657 -0.11 -14.48 9.94
C ALA A 657 0.60 -13.39 9.13
N ARG A 658 1.34 -13.78 8.08
CA ARG A 658 2.01 -12.81 7.19
C ARG A 658 0.99 -11.96 6.43
N ALA A 659 -0.11 -12.55 5.96
CA ALA A 659 -1.18 -11.79 5.33
C ALA A 659 -1.74 -10.73 6.31
N TYR A 660 -2.02 -11.08 7.56
CA TYR A 660 -2.49 -10.11 8.55
C TYR A 660 -1.48 -8.98 8.79
N LEU A 661 -0.21 -9.32 9.06
CA LEU A 661 0.84 -8.32 9.28
C LEU A 661 1.07 -7.44 8.05
N ASP A 662 1.01 -7.99 6.84
CA ASP A 662 1.06 -7.22 5.60
C ASP A 662 -0.12 -6.24 5.48
N GLY A 663 -1.33 -6.66 5.89
CA GLY A 663 -2.50 -5.79 5.97
C GLY A 663 -2.32 -4.65 6.97
N ILE A 664 -1.76 -4.92 8.16
CA ILE A 664 -1.42 -3.87 9.13
C ILE A 664 -0.38 -2.91 8.56
N ARG A 665 0.70 -3.42 7.96
CA ARG A 665 1.72 -2.59 7.31
C ARG A 665 1.11 -1.71 6.22
N TYR A 666 0.21 -2.25 5.41
CA TYR A 666 -0.53 -1.48 4.42
C TYR A 666 -1.32 -0.33 5.07
N HIS A 667 -2.13 -0.61 6.10
CA HIS A 667 -2.95 0.41 6.74
C HIS A 667 -2.11 1.50 7.43
N VAL A 668 -1.02 1.13 8.09
CA VAL A 668 -0.09 2.08 8.72
C VAL A 668 0.59 2.96 7.68
N ARG A 669 1.10 2.38 6.58
CA ARG A 669 1.73 3.14 5.49
C ARG A 669 0.73 4.05 4.78
N LYS A 670 -0.49 3.55 4.50
CA LYS A 670 -1.59 4.37 3.96
C LYS A 670 -1.91 5.54 4.89
N PHE A 671 -2.06 5.28 6.18
CA PHE A 671 -2.32 6.31 7.18
C PHE A 671 -1.21 7.37 7.18
N GLU A 672 0.04 6.95 7.23
CA GLU A 672 1.20 7.85 7.18
C GLU A 672 1.21 8.71 5.91
N ASN A 673 0.96 8.09 4.76
CA ASN A 673 1.02 8.76 3.47
C ASN A 673 -0.17 9.71 3.20
N THR A 674 -1.26 9.60 3.95
CA THR A 674 -2.51 10.32 3.64
C THR A 674 -3.04 11.20 4.77
N GLN A 675 -2.76 10.89 6.03
CA GLN A 675 -3.44 11.52 7.17
C GLN A 675 -2.60 12.56 7.92
N MET A 676 -1.30 12.70 7.64
CA MET A 676 -0.43 13.68 8.33
C MET A 676 -0.96 15.13 8.27
N PRO A 677 -1.50 15.63 7.14
CA PRO A 677 -2.12 16.96 7.11
C PRO A 677 -3.35 17.10 8.02
N ASN A 678 -4.15 16.03 8.16
CA ASN A 678 -5.32 16.01 9.03
C ASN A 678 -4.90 15.95 10.51
N ILE A 679 -3.85 15.19 10.84
CA ILE A 679 -3.26 15.18 12.19
C ILE A 679 -2.81 16.58 12.59
N GLU A 680 -2.03 17.28 11.76
CA GLU A 680 -1.58 18.65 12.09
C GLU A 680 -2.74 19.62 12.25
N LYS A 681 -3.78 19.53 11.40
CA LYS A 681 -5.00 20.33 11.53
C LYS A 681 -5.71 20.05 12.87
N ALA A 682 -5.84 18.79 13.26
CA ALA A 682 -6.43 18.39 14.54
C ALA A 682 -5.62 18.89 15.74
N VAL A 683 -4.29 18.74 15.70
CA VAL A 683 -3.37 19.26 16.73
C VAL A 683 -3.51 20.76 16.91
N GLY A 684 -3.64 21.52 15.80
CA GLY A 684 -3.90 22.96 15.85
C GLY A 684 -5.19 23.32 16.59
N LEU A 685 -6.30 22.62 16.31
CA LEU A 685 -7.58 22.81 16.99
C LEU A 685 -7.52 22.43 18.47
N ILE A 686 -6.90 21.29 18.78
CA ILE A 686 -6.72 20.79 20.15
C ILE A 686 -5.86 21.77 20.97
N SER A 687 -4.76 22.26 20.40
CA SER A 687 -3.87 23.23 21.07
C SER A 687 -4.59 24.54 21.40
N GLN A 688 -5.51 24.98 20.54
CA GLN A 688 -6.35 26.15 20.81
C GLN A 688 -7.40 25.89 21.88
N GLU A 689 -7.98 24.68 21.92
CA GLU A 689 -8.97 24.33 22.94
C GLU A 689 -8.31 24.17 24.31
N ILE A 690 -7.10 23.58 24.40
CA ILE A 690 -6.34 23.42 25.66
C ILE A 690 -6.06 24.78 26.33
N LYS A 691 -5.89 25.85 25.55
CA LYS A 691 -5.73 27.22 26.07
C LYS A 691 -7.01 27.80 26.68
N LYS A 692 -8.18 27.27 26.31
CA LYS A 692 -9.50 27.72 26.79
C LYS A 692 -10.06 26.81 27.88
N ARG A 693 -9.83 25.50 27.77
CA ARG A 693 -10.25 24.44 28.67
C ARG A 693 -9.01 23.61 28.94
N GLU A 694 -8.72 23.29 30.21
CA GLU A 694 -7.48 22.56 30.54
C GLU A 694 -7.30 21.25 29.75
N LYS A 695 -8.40 20.59 29.34
CA LYS A 695 -8.38 19.31 28.61
C LYS A 695 -9.47 19.22 27.54
N VAL A 696 -9.26 18.32 26.58
CA VAL A 696 -10.19 17.93 25.51
C VAL A 696 -10.79 16.55 25.82
N TYR A 697 -12.07 16.37 25.52
CA TYR A 697 -12.77 15.10 25.76
C TYR A 697 -12.67 14.19 24.54
N ILE A 698 -12.39 12.92 24.79
CA ILE A 698 -12.34 11.85 23.79
C ILE A 698 -13.58 10.98 23.98
N ALA A 699 -14.45 10.95 22.97
CA ALA A 699 -15.60 10.06 22.92
C ALA A 699 -15.15 8.73 22.30
N SER A 700 -14.60 7.83 23.11
CA SER A 700 -14.04 6.55 22.65
C SER A 700 -15.10 5.49 22.43
N MET A 701 -14.91 4.68 21.39
CA MET A 701 -15.65 3.44 21.17
C MET A 701 -14.67 2.33 20.84
N GLY A 702 -14.90 1.15 21.38
CA GLY A 702 -14.21 -0.07 21.03
C GLY A 702 -13.66 -0.86 22.21
N HIS A 703 -12.96 -1.96 21.91
CA HIS A 703 -12.61 -2.97 22.92
C HIS A 703 -11.38 -2.58 23.75
N MET A 704 -10.41 -1.88 23.16
CA MET A 704 -9.17 -1.45 23.84
C MET A 704 -9.11 0.01 24.31
N PRO A 705 -9.76 1.01 23.67
CA PRO A 705 -9.53 2.43 23.97
C PRO A 705 -9.60 2.84 25.45
N TRP A 706 -10.51 2.25 26.22
CA TRP A 706 -10.66 2.54 27.65
C TRP A 706 -9.41 2.22 28.50
N THR A 707 -8.47 1.43 27.96
CA THR A 707 -7.21 1.03 28.62
C THR A 707 -6.03 1.98 28.39
N TYR A 708 -6.07 2.81 27.33
CA TYR A 708 -4.94 3.69 26.97
C TYR A 708 -5.34 5.16 26.77
N VAL A 709 -6.55 5.46 26.31
CA VAL A 709 -7.00 6.84 26.06
C VAL A 709 -7.16 7.59 27.38
N GLY A 710 -6.47 8.73 27.49
CA GLY A 710 -6.42 9.58 28.67
C GLY A 710 -5.86 8.90 29.92
N LYS A 711 -5.04 7.84 29.80
CA LYS A 711 -4.54 7.03 30.94
C LYS A 711 -3.08 7.25 31.28
N TYR A 712 -2.26 7.67 30.33
CA TYR A 712 -0.81 7.75 30.47
C TYR A 712 -0.33 9.20 30.32
N GLU A 713 0.66 9.46 29.46
CA GLU A 713 1.18 10.80 29.24
C GLU A 713 0.15 11.75 28.61
N ASP A 714 -0.82 11.19 27.88
CA ASP A 714 -1.96 11.84 27.25
C ASP A 714 -2.98 12.42 28.25
N ALA A 715 -3.04 11.89 29.48
CA ALA A 715 -3.86 12.43 30.56
C ALA A 715 -3.57 13.91 30.88
N LYS A 716 -2.44 14.45 30.39
CA LYS A 716 -2.10 15.88 30.43
C LYS A 716 -3.06 16.74 29.61
N TRP A 717 -3.66 16.21 28.54
CA TRP A 717 -4.50 16.98 27.61
C TRP A 717 -5.85 16.32 27.30
N ALA A 718 -5.98 15.01 27.51
CA ALA A 718 -7.17 14.23 27.17
C ALA A 718 -7.95 13.75 28.41
N ILE A 719 -9.27 13.67 28.28
CA ILE A 719 -10.18 12.96 29.20
C ILE A 719 -10.97 11.95 28.38
N ASN A 720 -10.88 10.67 28.73
CA ASN A 720 -11.67 9.63 28.07
C ASN A 720 -13.10 9.58 28.62
N VAL A 721 -14.07 9.44 27.72
CA VAL A 721 -15.46 9.15 28.03
C VAL A 721 -15.94 8.08 27.07
N ASP A 722 -16.08 6.85 27.56
CA ASP A 722 -16.56 5.73 26.75
C ASP A 722 -17.98 6.01 26.26
N PHE A 723 -18.17 5.86 24.96
CA PHE A 723 -19.37 6.27 24.26
C PHE A 723 -19.70 5.34 23.08
N HIS A 724 -20.65 4.45 23.33
CA HIS A 724 -21.38 3.69 22.33
C HIS A 724 -22.85 4.13 22.37
N SER A 725 -23.39 4.56 21.23
CA SER A 725 -24.77 5.09 21.15
C SER A 725 -25.83 4.05 21.54
N ASN A 726 -25.52 2.77 21.38
CA ASN A 726 -26.38 1.64 21.75
C ASN A 726 -26.24 1.20 23.22
N VAL A 727 -25.32 1.78 24.01
CA VAL A 727 -25.16 1.47 25.43
C VAL A 727 -25.69 2.64 26.26
N GLN A 728 -26.95 2.51 26.73
CA GLN A 728 -27.67 3.58 27.42
C GLN A 728 -26.87 4.23 28.56
N GLN A 729 -26.23 3.43 29.41
CA GLN A 729 -25.42 3.94 30.53
C GLN A 729 -24.25 4.82 30.05
N GLN A 730 -23.63 4.47 28.93
CA GLN A 730 -22.55 5.28 28.34
C GLN A 730 -23.08 6.58 27.74
N VAL A 731 -24.25 6.55 27.09
CA VAL A 731 -24.92 7.75 26.57
C VAL A 731 -25.26 8.73 27.69
N GLU A 732 -25.87 8.24 28.77
CA GLU A 732 -26.21 9.05 29.96
C GLU A 732 -24.96 9.65 30.60
N ASN A 733 -23.91 8.84 30.80
CA ASN A 733 -22.63 9.30 31.32
C ASN A 733 -21.99 10.35 30.41
N TYR A 734 -22.03 10.15 29.09
CA TYR A 734 -21.48 11.09 28.13
C TYR A 734 -22.19 12.44 28.19
N ILE A 735 -23.53 12.44 28.16
CA ILE A 735 -24.34 13.67 28.21
C ILE A 735 -24.06 14.44 29.49
N LYS A 736 -23.96 13.74 30.62
CA LYS A 736 -23.70 14.31 31.95
C LYS A 736 -22.29 14.90 32.07
N ASN A 737 -21.28 14.20 31.58
CA ASN A 737 -19.89 14.50 31.89
C ASN A 737 -19.17 15.34 30.82
N THR A 738 -19.78 15.55 29.64
CA THR A 738 -19.18 16.36 28.57
C THR A 738 -19.87 17.73 28.43
N PRO A 739 -19.11 18.84 28.29
CA PRO A 739 -19.71 20.16 28.14
C PRO A 739 -20.35 20.37 26.77
N ASP A 740 -21.37 21.22 26.75
CA ASP A 740 -21.92 21.77 25.50
C ASP A 740 -20.91 22.71 24.83
N GLY A 741 -20.92 22.75 23.50
CA GLY A 741 -20.02 23.59 22.70
C GLY A 741 -18.55 23.15 22.70
N ALA A 742 -18.18 22.09 23.42
CA ALA A 742 -16.80 21.63 23.53
C ALA A 742 -16.28 21.07 22.20
N LEU A 743 -14.94 21.16 22.00
CA LEU A 743 -14.26 20.32 21.02
C LEU A 743 -14.21 18.88 21.54
N ILE A 744 -14.65 17.93 20.73
CA ILE A 744 -14.63 16.49 21.02
C ILE A 744 -13.82 15.79 19.95
N VAL A 745 -12.97 14.86 20.38
CA VAL A 745 -12.37 13.87 19.47
C VAL A 745 -13.23 12.60 19.56
N ARG A 746 -13.91 12.24 18.47
CA ARG A 746 -14.64 10.97 18.36
C ARG A 746 -13.69 9.92 17.82
N LEU A 747 -13.28 8.97 18.66
CA LEU A 747 -12.57 7.76 18.23
C LEU A 747 -13.61 6.64 18.03
N GLY A 748 -14.00 6.42 16.78
CA GLY A 748 -15.04 5.46 16.38
C GLY A 748 -14.50 4.23 15.66
N TYR A 749 -15.41 3.46 15.07
CA TYR A 749 -15.09 2.36 14.15
C TYR A 749 -15.23 2.82 12.72
N THR A 750 -16.46 3.04 12.26
CA THR A 750 -16.76 3.27 10.86
C THR A 750 -17.84 4.33 10.71
N GLY A 751 -17.56 5.38 9.94
CA GLY A 751 -18.45 6.53 9.80
C GLY A 751 -18.85 7.13 11.16
N ILE A 752 -20.10 7.59 11.25
CA ILE A 752 -20.72 8.02 12.51
C ILE A 752 -22.19 7.58 12.50
N GLU A 753 -22.64 6.96 13.60
CA GLU A 753 -24.05 6.57 13.69
C GLU A 753 -24.97 7.81 13.83
N PRO A 754 -26.19 7.80 13.26
CA PRO A 754 -27.13 8.91 13.37
C PRO A 754 -27.41 9.32 14.83
N GLU A 755 -27.51 8.36 15.74
CA GLU A 755 -27.75 8.61 17.17
C GLU A 755 -26.58 9.35 17.81
N SER A 756 -25.34 8.96 17.47
CA SER A 756 -24.12 9.66 17.88
C SER A 756 -24.10 11.10 17.34
N SER A 757 -24.42 11.28 16.05
CA SER A 757 -24.47 12.60 15.41
C SER A 757 -25.52 13.51 16.08
N ALA A 758 -26.72 12.99 16.34
CA ALA A 758 -27.80 13.74 16.98
C ALA A 758 -27.42 14.21 18.41
N ILE A 759 -26.68 13.40 19.15
CA ILE A 759 -26.17 13.77 20.48
C ILE A 759 -25.17 14.91 20.38
N PHE A 760 -24.20 14.82 19.47
CA PHE A 760 -23.19 15.86 19.27
C PHE A 760 -23.80 17.19 18.79
N GLU A 761 -24.77 17.12 17.89
CA GLU A 761 -25.53 18.28 17.41
C GLU A 761 -26.34 18.94 18.53
N ARG A 762 -27.07 18.14 19.32
CA ARG A 762 -27.84 18.65 20.48
C ARG A 762 -26.95 19.37 21.48
N LYS A 763 -25.76 18.83 21.75
CA LYS A 763 -24.77 19.46 22.64
C LYS A 763 -23.95 20.56 21.94
N LYS A 764 -24.21 20.84 20.65
CA LYS A 764 -23.51 21.84 19.82
C LYS A 764 -21.99 21.64 19.80
N GLN A 765 -21.55 20.38 19.85
CA GLN A 765 -20.13 20.03 19.96
C GLN A 765 -19.42 20.17 18.61
N LYS A 766 -18.14 20.56 18.66
CA LYS A 766 -17.26 20.64 17.51
C LYS A 766 -16.50 19.32 17.40
N ILE A 767 -16.53 18.65 16.26
CA ILE A 767 -16.05 17.26 16.14
C ILE A 767 -14.76 17.17 15.32
N ILE A 768 -13.75 16.53 15.90
CA ILE A 768 -12.66 15.85 15.18
C ILE A 768 -13.03 14.36 15.15
N LEU A 769 -13.18 13.77 13.97
CA LEU A 769 -13.57 12.37 13.80
C LEU A 769 -12.35 11.52 13.42
N ILE A 770 -12.11 10.46 14.18
CA ILE A 770 -11.19 9.37 13.84
C ILE A 770 -12.06 8.13 13.61
N SER A 771 -12.19 7.68 12.36
CA SER A 771 -12.94 6.48 11.99
C SER A 771 -12.43 5.91 10.67
N ALA A 772 -12.88 4.72 10.29
CA ALA A 772 -12.77 4.21 8.93
C ALA A 772 -13.98 4.65 8.07
N GLU A 773 -13.85 4.50 6.75
CA GLU A 773 -14.93 4.77 5.81
C GLU A 773 -16.06 3.73 5.90
N ASN A 774 -17.29 4.21 5.77
CA ASN A 774 -18.49 3.38 5.80
C ASN A 774 -18.83 2.76 4.43
N ASP A 775 -19.44 1.57 4.45
CA ASP A 775 -20.05 1.00 3.26
C ASP A 775 -21.48 1.53 3.12
N VAL A 776 -21.69 2.40 2.12
CA VAL A 776 -22.99 3.03 1.86
C VAL A 776 -24.07 2.03 1.44
N LEU A 777 -23.70 0.81 1.03
CA LEU A 777 -24.66 -0.26 0.75
C LEU A 777 -25.16 -0.93 2.03
N GLU A 778 -24.33 -0.97 3.08
CA GLU A 778 -24.71 -1.53 4.38
C GLU A 778 -25.46 -0.51 5.23
N HIS A 779 -24.96 0.74 5.27
CA HIS A 779 -25.56 1.85 6.03
C HIS A 779 -25.56 3.14 5.22
N GLN A 780 -26.72 3.58 4.71
CA GLN A 780 -26.78 4.78 3.86
C GLN A 780 -26.62 6.10 4.63
N ASP A 781 -26.86 6.10 5.93
CA ASP A 781 -26.95 7.25 6.81
C ASP A 781 -25.71 7.46 7.70
N TRP A 782 -24.79 6.49 7.76
CA TRP A 782 -23.52 6.58 8.50
C TRP A 782 -22.45 7.40 7.76
N LYS A 783 -22.86 8.51 7.14
CA LYS A 783 -21.97 9.39 6.38
C LYS A 783 -21.23 10.34 7.31
N ILE A 784 -20.03 10.75 6.92
CA ILE A 784 -19.27 11.77 7.62
C ILE A 784 -19.99 13.13 7.46
N PRO A 785 -20.45 13.76 8.57
CA PRO A 785 -21.19 15.02 8.51
C PRO A 785 -20.32 16.16 8.01
N LYS A 786 -20.91 17.09 7.24
CA LYS A 786 -20.18 18.25 6.67
C LYS A 786 -19.60 19.20 7.72
N ASN A 787 -20.15 19.20 8.94
CA ASN A 787 -19.71 20.01 10.07
C ASN A 787 -18.56 19.39 10.87
N VAL A 788 -18.10 18.18 10.53
CA VAL A 788 -16.86 17.61 11.07
C VAL A 788 -15.69 18.53 10.68
N LEU A 789 -14.93 19.01 11.67
CA LEU A 789 -13.85 19.96 11.45
C LEU A 789 -12.64 19.30 10.81
N VAL A 790 -12.36 18.05 11.21
CA VAL A 790 -11.25 17.23 10.72
C VAL A 790 -11.70 15.77 10.73
N TYR A 791 -11.49 15.08 9.61
CA TYR A 791 -11.65 13.64 9.51
C TYR A 791 -10.26 13.00 9.36
N ILE A 792 -9.93 12.07 10.25
CA ILE A 792 -8.72 11.25 10.22
C ILE A 792 -9.16 9.83 9.89
N ASP A 793 -8.88 9.40 8.67
CA ASP A 793 -9.27 8.07 8.18
C ASP A 793 -8.29 6.99 8.70
N MET A 794 -8.81 6.00 9.42
CA MET A 794 -8.03 4.84 9.86
C MET A 794 -7.64 3.90 8.69
N GLY A 795 -8.32 4.01 7.55
CA GLY A 795 -7.90 3.42 6.28
C GLY A 795 -8.21 1.94 6.07
N TYR A 796 -8.79 1.23 7.05
CA TYR A 796 -9.27 -0.14 6.89
C TYR A 796 -10.69 -0.20 6.31
N SER A 797 -11.02 -1.29 5.63
CA SER A 797 -12.33 -1.44 4.97
C SER A 797 -13.44 -1.80 5.96
N PHE A 798 -14.68 -1.37 5.69
CA PHE A 798 -15.89 -1.72 6.45
C PHE A 798 -15.93 -3.20 6.87
N GLY A 799 -16.50 -3.54 8.04
CA GLY A 799 -16.65 -4.93 8.51
C GLY A 799 -15.53 -5.43 9.42
N ASP A 800 -14.57 -4.55 9.76
CA ASP A 800 -13.53 -4.73 10.79
C ASP A 800 -12.44 -5.76 10.46
N ALA A 801 -12.74 -6.90 9.84
CA ALA A 801 -11.76 -7.93 9.47
C ALA A 801 -11.08 -7.67 8.09
N CYS A 802 -9.78 -7.99 7.94
CA CYS A 802 -9.00 -7.65 6.74
C CYS A 802 -8.46 -8.82 5.91
N VAL A 803 -8.37 -10.04 6.44
CA VAL A 803 -7.76 -11.16 5.71
C VAL A 803 -8.84 -11.99 5.02
N TRP A 804 -8.71 -12.12 3.70
CA TRP A 804 -9.56 -12.99 2.89
C TRP A 804 -9.05 -14.43 2.88
N VAL A 805 -9.97 -15.39 3.00
CA VAL A 805 -9.68 -16.83 2.93
C VAL A 805 -10.57 -17.46 1.86
N GLU A 806 -9.95 -18.18 0.93
CA GLU A 806 -10.66 -18.89 -0.13
C GLU A 806 -11.62 -19.93 0.45
N GLY A 807 -12.87 -19.93 -0.01
CA GLY A 807 -13.94 -20.81 0.50
C GLY A 807 -14.76 -20.21 1.66
N LEU A 808 -14.32 -19.13 2.29
CA LEU A 808 -15.03 -18.50 3.41
C LEU A 808 -15.79 -17.23 2.95
N PRO A 809 -17.08 -17.04 3.30
CA PRO A 809 -17.87 -15.88 2.85
C PRO A 809 -17.64 -14.63 3.72
N ILE A 810 -16.69 -14.68 4.65
CA ILE A 810 -16.32 -13.57 5.53
C ILE A 810 -14.80 -13.39 5.52
N ARG A 811 -14.34 -12.20 5.94
CA ARG A 811 -12.94 -11.95 6.27
C ARG A 811 -12.67 -12.33 7.73
N ILE A 812 -11.42 -12.66 8.01
CA ILE A 812 -10.92 -12.93 9.36
C ILE A 812 -9.84 -11.93 9.76
N LEU A 813 -9.54 -11.86 11.06
CA LEU A 813 -8.50 -11.06 11.69
C LEU A 813 -8.74 -9.54 11.60
N ALA A 814 -8.92 -8.90 12.76
CA ALA A 814 -9.30 -7.49 12.83
C ALA A 814 -8.10 -6.53 12.87
N PRO A 815 -8.02 -5.54 11.95
CA PRO A 815 -7.16 -4.37 12.08
C PRO A 815 -7.69 -3.27 12.99
N SER A 816 -8.99 -3.17 13.28
CA SER A 816 -9.52 -1.93 13.86
C SER A 816 -8.91 -1.55 15.20
N GLY A 817 -8.71 -2.49 16.12
CA GLY A 817 -8.09 -2.21 17.41
C GLY A 817 -6.67 -1.66 17.26
N ILE A 818 -5.89 -2.24 16.35
CA ILE A 818 -4.54 -1.76 16.00
C ILE A 818 -4.61 -0.36 15.39
N MET A 819 -5.50 -0.13 14.43
CA MET A 819 -5.58 1.16 13.75
C MET A 819 -6.20 2.27 14.60
N GLN A 820 -7.07 1.94 15.57
CA GLN A 820 -7.53 2.88 16.60
C GLN A 820 -6.38 3.35 17.47
N VAL A 821 -5.48 2.43 17.86
CA VAL A 821 -4.25 2.77 18.57
C VAL A 821 -3.36 3.65 17.70
N VAL A 822 -3.07 3.24 16.46
CA VAL A 822 -2.20 4.00 15.53
C VAL A 822 -2.71 5.43 15.34
N ALA A 823 -4.00 5.59 15.04
CA ALA A 823 -4.56 6.90 14.76
C ALA A 823 -4.61 7.79 16.02
N TYR A 824 -5.00 7.23 17.17
CA TYR A 824 -5.03 7.97 18.43
C TYR A 824 -3.63 8.35 18.91
N GLU A 825 -2.68 7.41 18.91
CA GLU A 825 -1.33 7.67 19.39
C GLU A 825 -0.58 8.65 18.49
N CYS A 826 -0.74 8.56 17.16
CA CYS A 826 -0.20 9.58 16.25
C CYS A 826 -0.71 10.99 16.59
N LEU A 827 -2.01 11.14 16.90
CA LEU A 827 -2.55 12.42 17.35
C LEU A 827 -2.00 12.82 18.71
N ASN A 828 -1.97 11.87 19.66
CA ASN A 828 -1.51 12.08 21.02
C ASN A 828 -0.06 12.55 21.09
N VAL A 829 0.87 11.83 20.48
CA VAL A 829 2.30 12.16 20.53
C VAL A 829 2.59 13.50 19.85
N GLU A 830 1.82 13.89 18.85
CA GLU A 830 1.96 15.18 18.19
C GLU A 830 1.42 16.33 19.07
N VAL A 831 0.30 16.15 19.77
CA VAL A 831 -0.19 17.10 20.78
C VAL A 831 0.84 17.25 21.91
N LEU A 832 1.36 16.15 22.44
CA LEU A 832 2.39 16.16 23.50
C LEU A 832 3.69 16.82 23.03
N SER A 833 4.11 16.57 21.80
CA SER A 833 5.27 17.23 21.18
C SER A 833 5.07 18.76 21.16
N ARG A 834 3.89 19.24 20.74
CA ARG A 834 3.56 20.67 20.72
C ARG A 834 3.62 21.30 22.11
N LEU A 835 3.04 20.63 23.11
CA LEU A 835 3.06 21.09 24.51
C LEU A 835 4.48 21.14 25.09
N SER A 836 5.37 20.21 24.70
CA SER A 836 6.78 20.21 25.13
C SER A 836 7.54 21.45 24.63
N LEU A 837 7.27 21.88 23.39
CA LEU A 837 7.92 23.04 22.75
C LEU A 837 7.48 24.37 23.40
N GLU A 838 6.20 24.51 23.74
CA GLU A 838 5.68 25.70 24.43
C GLU A 838 6.35 25.87 25.81
N LYS A 839 6.56 24.80 26.58
CA LYS A 839 7.26 24.84 27.88
C LYS A 839 8.72 25.25 27.76
N LYS A 840 9.43 24.81 26.72
CA LYS A 840 10.84 25.16 26.46
C LYS A 840 11.00 26.64 26.11
N THR A 841 9.99 27.23 25.48
CA THR A 841 9.98 28.66 25.10
C THR A 841 9.76 29.58 26.30
N ILE A 842 9.03 29.13 27.34
CA ILE A 842 8.79 29.90 28.57
C ILE A 842 9.99 29.84 29.55
N LYS A 843 10.82 28.80 29.46
CA LYS A 843 12.02 28.62 30.31
C LYS A 843 13.29 29.29 29.76
N ARG A 844 13.22 29.88 28.57
CA ARG A 844 14.26 30.74 27.98
C ARG A 844 13.79 32.18 28.05
#